data_AF-A0A848G845-F1
#
_entry.id   AF-A0A848G845-F1
#
_cell.length_a   1.000
_cell.length_b   1.000
_cell.length_c   1.000
_cell.angle_alpha   90.00
_cell.angle_beta   90.00
_cell.angle_gamma   90.00
#
_symmetry.space_group_name_H-M   'P 1'
#
loop_
_entity.id
_entity.type
_entity.pdbx_description
1 polymer ?
#
loop_
_entity_poly.entity_id
_entity_poly.type
_entity_poly.pdbx_seq_one_letter_code
_entity_poly.pdbx_strand_id
1 'polypeptide(L)'
;MAGLTRVGWYWNRLRCMSLAEIVGRTANTASHALERRREPSPVPPADAAARGPAWLPEASVDYPAAVVARADEVLSGVWRIFARGPLELGFPPEWNRNPDNGALLPMVFGKTMAFRDTSASGDIKYLWEPNRHLELVLLAQAWRATGERAYLDAIGALLDSWFAQCPYPLGPNWASALEAGIRLINWATVWQIIGGADSPLFAGPAGDMLRRRWLDSVWRHAGFIRSHRSLHSSANNHLIGELAGLFVASITWPCWPEAAAWEAAARRGLEREILRQNSVDGVNLEQATSYQQFVWDFLLFARLAARAAGRDFTPAFDQRMEAMLEYVAGIMDVGGHVPMFGDADDGLASGLSLGAAGCPFRSQLATGAVLFRRADLARKAGQLDLRSHWLLGASAQGAFDTLLQEAAPATRRTAFPGGGIHVLGAALDTPDEIRVVVDAAPLGLGGIAAHGHADALSFTLSLAGREFLVDPGTGTYHGPRSWRDGFRGTAMHNTLSLAGEDQAISGGKFMWVRKYRTTLLESSSSAEADTLVAEHDGYRRLPGRPVHRRGWHLDKAGGLLQVRDEVLADSGQAPALHWHFAEACAVRQVEGGLEISNDGVRLLMTLPPDGDIRILRGLEAPFAGWVSRAYDQRSVSTTVIWQARGDSARPLETRFRRL
;
A
#
# COMPACT_ATOMS: atom_id res chain seq x y z
N MET A 1 -10.83 22.26 -13.47
CA MET A 1 -10.46 23.38 -12.57
C MET A 1 -8.99 23.76 -12.76
N ALA A 2 -8.71 25.04 -13.04
CA ALA A 2 -7.38 25.62 -13.25
C ALA A 2 -6.40 25.28 -12.11
N GLY A 3 -5.11 25.11 -12.43
CA GLY A 3 -4.08 24.82 -11.44
C GLY A 3 -4.10 25.82 -10.30
N LEU A 4 -4.20 25.32 -9.05
CA LEU A 4 -4.17 26.18 -7.87
C LEU A 4 -2.89 27.01 -7.90
N THR A 5 -3.03 28.33 -7.77
CA THR A 5 -1.88 29.18 -7.48
C THR A 5 -1.22 28.71 -6.18
N ARG A 6 0.08 28.97 -6.01
CA ARG A 6 0.82 28.61 -4.78
C ARG A 6 0.07 29.07 -3.52
N VAL A 7 -0.53 30.25 -3.56
CA VAL A 7 -1.35 30.82 -2.47
C VAL A 7 -2.64 30.01 -2.24
N GLY A 8 -3.37 29.65 -3.30
CA GLY A 8 -4.58 28.83 -3.19
C GLY A 8 -4.31 27.45 -2.58
N TRP A 9 -3.18 26.82 -2.93
CA TRP A 9 -2.78 25.55 -2.33
C TRP A 9 -2.50 25.69 -0.82
N TYR A 10 -1.78 26.72 -0.39
CA TYR A 10 -1.52 26.94 1.04
C TYR A 10 -2.79 27.22 1.83
N TRP A 11 -3.72 28.00 1.26
CA TRP A 11 -5.02 28.26 1.87
C TRP A 11 -5.83 26.97 2.07
N ASN A 12 -5.93 26.14 1.02
CA ASN A 12 -6.57 24.83 1.11
C ASN A 12 -5.90 23.93 2.16
N ARG A 13 -4.57 23.94 2.19
CA ARG A 13 -3.79 23.16 3.15
C ARG A 13 -4.06 23.60 4.60
N LEU A 14 -4.14 24.89 4.87
CA LEU A 14 -4.46 25.43 6.21
C LEU A 14 -5.87 25.02 6.66
N ARG A 15 -6.86 25.00 5.76
CA ARG A 15 -8.24 24.60 6.06
C ARG A 15 -8.38 23.14 6.49
N CYS A 16 -7.45 22.29 6.08
CA CYS A 16 -7.42 20.88 6.45
C CYS A 16 -6.62 20.60 7.74
N MET A 17 -6.00 21.61 8.36
CA MET A 17 -5.15 21.45 9.54
C MET A 17 -5.89 21.73 10.83
N SER A 18 -5.55 20.98 11.88
CA SER A 18 -5.86 21.38 13.25
C SER A 18 -4.92 22.49 13.73
N LEU A 19 -5.32 23.25 14.75
CA LEU A 19 -4.45 24.25 15.37
C LEU A 19 -3.12 23.65 15.86
N ALA A 20 -3.16 22.44 16.42
CA ALA A 20 -1.96 21.72 16.84
C ALA A 20 -1.02 21.43 15.66
N GLU A 21 -1.55 21.07 14.48
CA GLU A 21 -0.73 20.86 13.29
C GLU A 21 -0.09 22.17 12.79
N ILE A 22 -0.82 23.29 12.83
CA ILE A 22 -0.28 24.60 12.42
C ILE A 22 0.90 25.00 13.32
N VAL A 23 0.73 24.89 14.64
CA VAL A 23 1.80 25.18 15.62
C VAL A 23 2.99 24.25 15.39
N GLY A 24 2.75 22.94 15.26
CA GLY A 24 3.79 21.95 15.01
C GLY A 24 4.58 22.21 13.73
N ARG A 25 3.92 22.57 12.62
CA ARG A 25 4.61 22.89 11.36
C ARG A 25 5.43 24.18 11.42
N THR A 26 4.95 25.16 12.17
CA THR A 26 5.69 26.41 12.39
C THR A 26 6.96 26.14 13.19
N ALA A 27 6.84 25.34 14.26
CA ALA A 27 7.99 24.89 15.05
C ALA A 27 8.98 24.07 14.21
N ASN A 28 8.51 23.12 13.38
CA ASN A 28 9.37 22.34 12.48
C ASN A 28 10.10 23.23 11.47
N THR A 29 9.43 24.24 10.91
CA THR A 29 10.06 25.18 9.97
C THR A 29 11.21 25.95 10.64
N ALA A 30 11.02 26.40 11.88
CA ALA A 30 12.05 27.05 12.66
C ALA A 30 13.20 26.09 13.03
N SER A 31 12.89 24.86 13.47
CA SER A 31 13.87 23.81 13.77
C SER A 31 14.72 23.47 12.53
N HIS A 32 14.09 23.23 11.37
CA HIS A 32 14.82 22.97 10.13
C HIS A 32 15.73 24.13 9.73
N ALA A 33 15.29 25.38 9.92
CA ALA A 33 16.11 26.55 9.62
C ALA A 33 17.36 26.66 10.51
N LEU A 34 17.24 26.26 11.79
CA LEU A 34 18.34 26.19 12.74
C LEU A 34 19.28 25.01 12.42
N GLU A 35 18.74 23.81 12.19
CA GLU A 35 19.51 22.61 11.90
C GLU A 35 20.32 22.73 10.61
N ARG A 36 19.76 23.36 9.58
CA ARG A 36 20.47 23.64 8.32
C ARG A 36 21.78 24.42 8.53
N ARG A 37 21.90 25.18 9.61
CA ARG A 37 23.08 26.01 9.93
C ARG A 37 24.00 25.37 10.97
N ARG A 38 23.64 24.21 11.52
CA ARG A 38 24.41 23.51 12.55
C ARG A 38 25.18 22.37 11.92
N GLU A 39 26.41 22.19 12.37
CA GLU A 39 27.14 20.96 12.08
C GLU A 39 26.45 19.78 12.76
N PRO A 40 26.41 18.60 12.12
CA PRO A 40 25.92 17.39 12.74
C PRO A 40 26.69 17.07 14.02
N SER A 41 25.97 16.67 15.07
CA SER A 41 26.62 16.17 16.28
C SER A 41 27.55 15.00 15.96
N PRO A 42 28.70 14.89 16.65
CA PRO A 42 29.57 13.74 16.53
C PRO A 42 28.82 12.48 16.96
N VAL A 43 29.07 11.37 16.27
CA VAL A 43 28.49 10.08 16.64
C VAL A 43 29.25 9.55 17.85
N PRO A 44 28.57 9.17 18.95
CA PRO A 44 29.22 8.54 20.08
C PRO A 44 29.78 7.16 19.68
N PRO A 45 30.95 6.75 20.23
CA PRO A 45 31.50 5.43 19.96
C PRO A 45 30.49 4.32 20.26
N ALA A 46 30.31 3.41 19.29
CA ALA A 46 29.47 2.25 19.46
C ALA A 46 30.15 1.24 20.40
N ASP A 47 29.39 0.66 21.34
CA ASP A 47 29.83 -0.51 22.10
C ASP A 47 29.95 -1.72 21.15
N ALA A 48 31.19 -2.05 20.81
CA ALA A 48 31.52 -3.14 19.90
C ALA A 48 31.25 -4.52 20.49
N ALA A 49 30.97 -4.66 21.80
CA ALA A 49 30.61 -5.90 22.47
C ALA A 49 29.09 -6.11 22.55
N ALA A 50 28.29 -5.04 22.49
CA ALA A 50 26.84 -5.14 22.47
C ALA A 50 26.33 -5.95 21.26
N ARG A 51 25.38 -6.86 21.50
CA ARG A 51 24.75 -7.70 20.47
C ARG A 51 23.25 -7.70 20.64
N GLY A 52 22.52 -7.35 19.58
CA GLY A 52 21.09 -7.58 19.50
C GLY A 52 20.78 -9.06 19.28
N PRO A 53 19.57 -9.54 19.67
CA PRO A 53 19.16 -10.91 19.39
C PRO A 53 18.97 -11.14 17.88
N ALA A 54 19.15 -12.39 17.45
CA ALA A 54 18.76 -12.80 16.11
C ALA A 54 17.24 -12.95 16.05
N TRP A 55 16.60 -12.16 15.18
CA TRP A 55 15.14 -12.18 14.98
C TRP A 55 14.71 -12.72 13.62
N LEU A 56 15.67 -13.04 12.75
CA LEU A 56 15.46 -13.94 11.62
C LEU A 56 16.04 -15.30 12.01
N PRO A 57 15.26 -16.39 11.93
CA PRO A 57 15.77 -17.72 12.17
C PRO A 57 16.74 -18.15 11.08
N GLU A 58 17.61 -19.11 11.37
CA GLU A 58 18.38 -19.77 10.31
C GLU A 58 17.41 -20.51 9.38
N ALA A 59 17.34 -20.05 8.14
CA ALA A 59 16.53 -20.66 7.11
C ALA A 59 17.35 -21.76 6.41
N SER A 60 16.94 -23.02 6.53
CA SER A 60 17.38 -24.10 5.62
C SER A 60 16.32 -24.21 4.52
N VAL A 61 16.50 -23.48 3.42
CA VAL A 61 15.53 -23.44 2.33
C VAL A 61 16.26 -23.81 1.05
N ASP A 62 15.63 -24.63 0.20
CA ASP A 62 16.08 -24.81 -1.17
C ASP A 62 15.94 -23.46 -1.89
N TYR A 63 17.08 -22.80 -2.10
CA TYR A 63 17.09 -21.44 -2.62
C TYR A 63 16.70 -21.45 -4.10
N PRO A 64 15.66 -20.72 -4.51
CA PRO A 64 15.29 -20.65 -5.91
C PRO A 64 16.43 -20.02 -6.73
N ALA A 65 16.75 -20.62 -7.87
CA ALA A 65 17.72 -20.06 -8.83
C ALA A 65 17.41 -18.60 -9.21
N ALA A 66 16.13 -18.19 -9.10
CA ALA A 66 15.69 -16.82 -9.32
C ALA A 66 16.31 -15.80 -8.35
N VAL A 67 16.57 -16.17 -7.08
CA VAL A 67 17.25 -15.27 -6.12
C VAL A 67 18.66 -14.95 -6.60
N VAL A 68 19.41 -15.99 -6.98
CA VAL A 68 20.78 -15.88 -7.47
C VAL A 68 20.82 -15.09 -8.77
N ALA A 69 19.96 -15.43 -9.75
CA ALA A 69 19.88 -14.70 -11.01
C ALA A 69 19.56 -13.20 -10.82
N ARG A 70 18.65 -12.86 -9.90
CA ARG A 70 18.34 -11.46 -9.59
C ARG A 70 19.49 -10.76 -8.88
N ALA A 71 20.25 -11.46 -8.03
CA ALA A 71 21.45 -10.92 -7.40
C ALA A 71 22.57 -10.68 -8.44
N ASP A 72 22.73 -11.57 -9.41
CA ASP A 72 23.68 -11.43 -10.52
C ASP A 72 23.34 -10.24 -11.43
N GLU A 73 22.04 -9.96 -11.66
CA GLU A 73 21.62 -8.74 -12.34
C GLU A 73 22.16 -7.49 -11.60
N VAL A 74 22.02 -7.44 -10.27
CA VAL A 74 22.53 -6.31 -9.47
C VAL A 74 24.05 -6.20 -9.57
N LEU A 75 24.78 -7.32 -9.51
CA LEU A 75 26.24 -7.35 -9.69
C LEU A 75 26.67 -6.83 -11.06
N SER A 76 25.87 -7.08 -12.10
CA SER A 76 26.12 -6.59 -13.46
C SER A 76 25.79 -5.10 -13.64
N GLY A 77 25.21 -4.44 -12.63
CA GLY A 77 24.78 -3.04 -12.70
C GLY A 77 23.33 -2.85 -13.16
N VAL A 78 22.56 -3.94 -13.27
CA VAL A 78 21.17 -3.94 -13.70
C VAL A 78 20.23 -4.02 -12.49
N TRP A 79 19.35 -3.03 -12.38
CA TRP A 79 18.39 -2.89 -11.28
C TRP A 79 16.97 -2.95 -11.81
N ARG A 80 15.99 -3.30 -10.96
CA ARG A 80 14.58 -3.28 -11.34
C ARG A 80 13.82 -2.39 -10.37
N ILE A 81 13.31 -1.27 -10.87
CA ILE A 81 12.62 -0.27 -10.06
C ILE A 81 11.14 -0.23 -10.44
N PHE A 82 10.29 -0.56 -9.48
CA PHE A 82 8.84 -0.74 -9.67
C PHE A 82 8.57 -1.56 -10.94
N ALA A 83 7.83 -0.97 -11.87
CA ALA A 83 7.37 -1.64 -13.06
C ALA A 83 8.14 -1.19 -14.34
N ARG A 84 9.28 -0.50 -14.22
CA ARG A 84 10.11 -0.06 -15.38
C ARG A 84 10.98 -1.15 -16.00
N GLY A 85 10.92 -2.38 -15.49
CA GLY A 85 11.77 -3.47 -15.96
C GLY A 85 13.24 -3.26 -15.58
N PRO A 86 14.19 -3.95 -16.26
CA PRO A 86 15.62 -3.80 -16.00
C PRO A 86 16.15 -2.43 -16.44
N LEU A 87 16.94 -1.79 -15.58
CA LEU A 87 17.58 -0.49 -15.76
C LEU A 87 19.07 -0.57 -15.47
N GLU A 88 19.88 -0.03 -16.37
CA GLU A 88 21.34 0.07 -16.21
C GLU A 88 21.68 1.26 -15.29
N LEU A 89 21.81 1.00 -13.98
CA LEU A 89 22.21 2.03 -13.02
C LEU A 89 23.69 1.99 -12.66
N GLY A 90 24.37 0.89 -13.04
CA GLY A 90 25.76 0.63 -12.70
C GLY A 90 25.95 0.00 -11.33
N PHE A 91 27.20 -0.37 -11.04
CA PHE A 91 27.61 -0.99 -9.78
C PHE A 91 28.94 -0.37 -9.30
N PRO A 92 28.94 0.46 -8.25
CA PRO A 92 27.77 1.01 -7.57
C PRO A 92 27.01 2.04 -8.42
N PRO A 93 25.71 2.27 -8.19
CA PRO A 93 24.97 3.32 -8.87
C PRO A 93 25.36 4.73 -8.39
N GLU A 94 25.06 5.75 -9.20
CA GLU A 94 25.06 7.15 -8.77
C GLU A 94 23.82 7.42 -7.91
N TRP A 95 23.91 7.21 -6.59
CA TRP A 95 22.77 7.16 -5.66
C TRP A 95 21.86 8.39 -5.64
N ASN A 96 22.39 9.56 -6.05
CA ASN A 96 21.64 10.82 -6.11
C ASN A 96 21.18 11.19 -7.53
N ARG A 97 21.42 10.34 -8.54
CA ARG A 97 20.88 10.50 -9.88
C ARG A 97 19.53 9.82 -9.96
N ASN A 98 18.49 10.57 -10.31
CA ASN A 98 17.15 10.01 -10.43
C ASN A 98 17.04 9.13 -11.68
N PRO A 99 16.72 7.82 -11.56
CA PRO A 99 16.49 6.94 -12.69
C PRO A 99 15.34 7.36 -13.60
N ASP A 100 14.45 8.24 -13.13
CA ASP A 100 13.30 8.69 -13.92
C ASP A 100 13.71 9.53 -15.14
N ASN A 101 14.56 10.53 -14.93
CA ASN A 101 14.93 11.51 -15.94
C ASN A 101 16.46 11.78 -16.00
N GLY A 102 17.26 11.05 -15.23
CA GLY A 102 18.71 11.20 -15.17
C GLY A 102 19.21 12.42 -14.38
N ALA A 103 18.33 13.16 -13.70
CA ALA A 103 18.70 14.37 -12.96
C ALA A 103 19.58 14.02 -11.74
N LEU A 104 20.72 14.70 -11.59
CA LEU A 104 21.54 14.62 -10.38
C LEU A 104 21.01 15.60 -9.34
N LEU A 105 20.48 15.09 -8.23
CA LEU A 105 19.85 15.92 -7.19
C LEU A 105 20.89 16.59 -6.28
N PRO A 106 20.62 17.82 -5.79
CA PRO A 106 21.59 18.61 -5.06
C PRO A 106 21.80 18.13 -3.61
N MET A 107 23.04 18.21 -3.13
CA MET A 107 23.44 17.87 -1.75
C MET A 107 23.19 19.03 -0.76
N VAL A 108 21.94 19.51 -0.70
CA VAL A 108 21.47 20.52 0.26
C VAL A 108 20.81 19.86 1.47
N PHE A 109 20.50 20.62 2.53
CA PHE A 109 19.80 20.08 3.71
C PHE A 109 18.47 19.39 3.32
N GLY A 110 18.42 18.07 3.52
CA GLY A 110 17.42 17.20 2.89
C GLY A 110 15.97 17.58 3.22
N LYS A 111 15.67 17.95 4.47
CA LYS A 111 14.32 18.38 4.89
C LYS A 111 13.79 19.64 4.20
N THR A 112 14.67 20.43 3.60
CA THR A 112 14.31 21.65 2.86
C THR A 112 14.46 21.50 1.35
N MET A 113 14.89 20.33 0.87
CA MET A 113 15.05 20.06 -0.55
C MET A 113 13.69 20.01 -1.25
N ALA A 114 13.60 20.69 -2.40
CA ALA A 114 12.41 20.66 -3.23
C ALA A 114 12.56 19.60 -4.35
N PHE A 115 11.57 18.71 -4.44
CA PHE A 115 11.49 17.64 -5.46
C PHE A 115 10.05 17.48 -5.98
N ARG A 116 9.26 18.56 -5.88
CA ARG A 116 7.86 18.58 -6.35
C ARG A 116 7.74 18.89 -7.84
N ASP A 117 8.77 19.50 -8.41
CA ASP A 117 8.85 19.76 -9.85
C ASP A 117 9.54 18.57 -10.51
N THR A 118 8.74 17.62 -11.00
CA THR A 118 9.23 16.40 -11.65
C THR A 118 9.97 16.67 -12.95
N SER A 119 9.75 17.81 -13.61
CA SER A 119 10.54 18.15 -14.80
C SER A 119 12.01 18.37 -14.45
N ALA A 120 12.28 18.93 -13.27
CA ALA A 120 13.62 19.18 -12.77
C ALA A 120 14.21 17.98 -12.02
N SER A 121 13.45 17.35 -11.13
CA SER A 121 13.97 16.30 -10.24
C SER A 121 13.69 14.87 -10.68
N GLY A 122 12.80 14.66 -11.65
CA GLY A 122 12.11 13.38 -11.84
C GLY A 122 11.12 13.10 -10.71
N ASP A 123 10.31 12.05 -10.86
CA ASP A 123 9.56 11.48 -9.75
C ASP A 123 10.55 10.91 -8.71
N ILE A 124 10.52 11.49 -7.51
CA ILE A 124 11.44 11.18 -6.43
C ILE A 124 11.38 9.70 -6.00
N LYS A 125 10.26 9.01 -6.22
CA LYS A 125 10.12 7.60 -5.86
C LYS A 125 11.12 6.71 -6.58
N TYR A 126 11.42 7.00 -7.86
CA TYR A 126 12.42 6.22 -8.61
C TYR A 126 13.83 6.39 -8.06
N LEU A 127 14.14 7.52 -7.43
CA LEU A 127 15.41 7.70 -6.73
C LEU A 127 15.39 7.02 -5.36
N TRP A 128 14.31 7.16 -4.59
CA TRP A 128 14.24 6.57 -3.26
C TRP A 128 14.21 5.04 -3.28
N GLU A 129 13.62 4.42 -4.30
CA GLU A 129 13.48 2.96 -4.36
C GLU A 129 14.82 2.20 -4.26
N PRO A 130 15.83 2.41 -5.13
CA PRO A 130 17.13 1.76 -4.96
C PRO A 130 17.82 2.18 -3.65
N ASN A 131 17.55 3.40 -3.18
CA ASN A 131 18.06 3.92 -1.90
C ASN A 131 17.34 3.35 -0.66
N ARG A 132 16.32 2.49 -0.81
CA ARG A 132 15.75 1.68 0.30
C ARG A 132 16.60 0.46 0.60
N HIS A 133 17.54 0.12 -0.30
CA HIS A 133 18.49 -0.99 -0.18
C HIS A 133 17.80 -2.36 -0.10
N LEU A 134 16.69 -2.52 -0.83
CA LEU A 134 16.00 -3.80 -0.93
C LEU A 134 16.92 -4.86 -1.56
N GLU A 135 17.71 -4.46 -2.56
CA GLU A 135 18.65 -5.32 -3.28
C GLU A 135 19.84 -5.78 -2.40
N LEU A 136 20.17 -5.06 -1.32
CA LEU A 136 21.15 -5.57 -0.37
C LEU A 136 20.63 -6.82 0.35
N VAL A 137 19.32 -6.89 0.63
CA VAL A 137 18.68 -8.09 1.19
C VAL A 137 18.79 -9.24 0.20
N LEU A 138 18.52 -8.98 -1.09
CA LEU A 138 18.66 -9.97 -2.15
C LEU A 138 20.09 -10.51 -2.28
N LEU A 139 21.11 -9.63 -2.26
CA LEU A 139 22.52 -10.05 -2.24
C LEU A 139 22.84 -10.88 -0.99
N ALA A 140 22.28 -10.53 0.17
CA ALA A 140 22.49 -11.30 1.40
C ALA A 140 21.85 -12.69 1.31
N GLN A 141 20.65 -12.80 0.70
CA GLN A 141 20.01 -14.08 0.41
C GLN A 141 20.88 -14.93 -0.54
N ALA A 142 21.43 -14.34 -1.60
CA ALA A 142 22.33 -15.03 -2.52
C ALA A 142 23.65 -15.47 -1.87
N TRP A 143 24.26 -14.64 -1.01
CA TRP A 143 25.40 -15.01 -0.18
C TRP A 143 25.09 -16.24 0.69
N ARG A 144 23.96 -16.21 1.42
CA ARG A 144 23.57 -17.33 2.28
C ARG A 144 23.25 -18.58 1.48
N ALA A 145 22.73 -18.43 0.27
CA ALA A 145 22.38 -19.53 -0.62
C ALA A 145 23.60 -20.25 -1.23
N THR A 146 24.63 -19.48 -1.61
CA THR A 146 25.74 -19.98 -2.41
C THR A 146 27.05 -20.10 -1.64
N GLY A 147 27.23 -19.29 -0.59
CA GLY A 147 28.52 -19.10 0.06
C GLY A 147 29.53 -18.32 -0.79
N GLU A 148 29.11 -17.72 -1.92
CA GLU A 148 30.01 -17.00 -2.82
C GLU A 148 30.34 -15.60 -2.31
N ARG A 149 31.62 -15.38 -2.02
CA ARG A 149 32.13 -14.13 -1.42
C ARG A 149 31.80 -12.87 -2.24
N ALA A 150 31.60 -13.00 -3.55
CA ALA A 150 31.25 -11.89 -4.43
C ALA A 150 30.00 -11.13 -3.99
N TYR A 151 28.96 -11.83 -3.53
CA TYR A 151 27.74 -11.18 -3.03
C TYR A 151 27.98 -10.42 -1.73
N LEU A 152 28.83 -10.95 -0.85
CA LEU A 152 29.18 -10.30 0.41
C LEU A 152 30.03 -9.04 0.19
N ASP A 153 31.02 -9.13 -0.69
CA ASP A 153 31.86 -7.99 -1.06
C ASP A 153 31.04 -6.91 -1.78
N ALA A 154 30.04 -7.32 -2.57
CA ALA A 154 29.11 -6.41 -3.22
C ALA A 154 28.27 -5.60 -2.24
N ILE A 155 27.77 -6.22 -1.17
CA ILE A 155 27.08 -5.51 -0.07
C ILE A 155 28.01 -4.45 0.52
N GLY A 156 29.28 -4.80 0.77
CA GLY A 156 30.28 -3.87 1.27
C GLY A 156 30.52 -2.68 0.33
N ALA A 157 30.72 -2.95 -0.96
CA ALA A 157 30.95 -1.93 -1.98
C ALA A 157 29.77 -0.95 -2.13
N LEU A 158 28.53 -1.47 -2.13
CA LEU A 158 27.33 -0.64 -2.24
C LEU A 158 27.12 0.23 -0.99
N LEU A 159 27.31 -0.33 0.22
CA LEU A 159 27.23 0.43 1.46
C LEU A 159 28.29 1.53 1.53
N ASP A 160 29.54 1.20 1.22
CA ASP A 160 30.66 2.15 1.28
C ASP A 160 30.44 3.33 0.32
N SER A 161 30.01 3.01 -0.90
CA SER A 161 29.63 3.99 -1.93
C SER A 161 28.45 4.86 -1.49
N TRP A 162 27.41 4.26 -0.90
CA TRP A 162 26.26 5.02 -0.40
C TRP A 162 26.65 5.97 0.72
N PHE A 163 27.46 5.53 1.70
CA PHE A 163 27.93 6.39 2.78
C PHE A 163 28.76 7.58 2.26
N ALA A 164 29.50 7.40 1.16
CA ALA A 164 30.27 8.48 0.53
C ALA A 164 29.37 9.47 -0.24
N GLN A 165 28.39 8.97 -0.98
CA GLN A 165 27.52 9.79 -1.84
C GLN A 165 26.34 10.42 -1.11
N CYS A 166 25.88 9.85 0.01
CA CYS A 166 24.66 10.25 0.72
C CYS A 166 24.91 10.73 2.17
N PRO A 167 25.86 11.66 2.41
CA PRO A 167 26.22 12.10 3.76
C PRO A 167 25.03 12.71 4.51
N TYR A 168 24.91 12.39 5.80
CA TYR A 168 23.94 13.03 6.68
C TYR A 168 24.28 14.52 6.88
N PRO A 169 23.29 15.44 6.89
CA PRO A 169 21.85 15.29 6.59
C PRO A 169 21.49 15.83 5.19
N LEU A 170 22.32 15.56 4.19
CA LEU A 170 22.29 16.24 2.90
C LEU A 170 21.68 15.37 1.79
N GLY A 171 20.91 16.01 0.91
CA GLY A 171 20.38 15.40 -0.31
C GLY A 171 19.04 14.69 -0.13
N PRO A 172 18.57 14.02 -1.20
CA PRO A 172 17.24 13.43 -1.28
C PRO A 172 16.96 12.37 -0.22
N ASN A 173 17.99 11.60 0.14
CA ASN A 173 17.88 10.49 1.09
C ASN A 173 17.58 10.91 2.52
N TRP A 174 17.75 12.21 2.84
CA TRP A 174 17.47 12.80 4.14
C TRP A 174 16.28 13.78 4.09
N ALA A 175 15.40 13.65 3.10
CA ALA A 175 14.17 14.43 2.99
C ALA A 175 12.97 13.79 3.74
N SER A 176 12.96 12.46 3.82
CA SER A 176 11.86 11.67 4.39
C SER A 176 12.37 10.69 5.45
N ALA A 177 11.76 10.72 6.63
CA ALA A 177 12.11 9.81 7.73
C ALA A 177 11.60 8.38 7.49
N LEU A 178 10.53 8.21 6.70
CA LEU A 178 10.06 6.90 6.27
C LEU A 178 11.16 6.14 5.51
N GLU A 179 11.85 6.80 4.56
CA GLU A 179 12.92 6.18 3.78
C GLU A 179 14.10 5.74 4.66
N ALA A 180 14.40 6.51 5.72
CA ALA A 180 15.36 6.12 6.73
C ALA A 180 14.88 4.90 7.55
N GLY A 181 13.59 4.83 7.87
CA GLY A 181 13.00 3.67 8.55
C GLY A 181 13.06 2.39 7.71
N ILE A 182 12.71 2.46 6.43
CA ILE A 182 12.79 1.33 5.49
C ILE A 182 14.24 0.86 5.34
N ARG A 183 15.21 1.78 5.18
CA ARG A 183 16.63 1.41 5.13
C ARG A 183 17.07 0.68 6.39
N LEU A 184 16.67 1.14 7.58
CA LEU A 184 17.04 0.48 8.85
C LEU A 184 16.48 -0.95 8.94
N ILE A 185 15.27 -1.19 8.44
CA ILE A 185 14.71 -2.56 8.35
C ILE A 185 15.57 -3.42 7.43
N ASN A 186 15.85 -2.95 6.20
CA ASN A 186 16.64 -3.71 5.24
C ASN A 186 18.08 -3.94 5.72
N TRP A 187 18.72 -2.94 6.30
CA TRP A 187 20.06 -3.09 6.88
C TRP A 187 20.07 -4.09 8.04
N ALA A 188 19.04 -4.10 8.86
CA ALA A 188 18.94 -5.05 9.96
C ALA A 188 18.69 -6.48 9.42
N THR A 189 17.85 -6.63 8.40
CA THR A 189 17.68 -7.90 7.68
C THR A 189 19.00 -8.40 7.08
N VAL A 190 19.73 -7.56 6.34
CA VAL A 190 21.04 -7.89 5.77
C VAL A 190 22.01 -8.30 6.87
N TRP A 191 22.13 -7.48 7.93
CA TRP A 191 22.99 -7.73 9.07
C TRP A 191 22.74 -9.13 9.66
N GLN A 192 21.49 -9.51 9.88
CA GLN A 192 21.14 -10.84 10.40
C GLN A 192 21.55 -11.96 9.43
N ILE A 193 21.25 -11.82 8.13
CA ILE A 193 21.52 -12.87 7.13
C ILE A 193 23.02 -13.11 6.92
N ILE A 194 23.85 -12.06 6.97
CA ILE A 194 25.30 -12.17 6.72
C ILE A 194 26.12 -12.63 7.94
N GLY A 195 25.48 -12.90 9.09
CA GLY A 195 26.13 -13.34 10.33
C GLY A 195 26.40 -12.23 11.36
N GLY A 196 25.79 -11.07 11.20
CA GLY A 196 25.86 -9.97 12.14
C GLY A 196 27.27 -9.42 12.33
N ALA A 197 27.65 -9.12 13.58
CA ALA A 197 28.96 -8.56 13.91
C ALA A 197 30.12 -9.50 13.57
N ASP A 198 29.85 -10.80 13.47
CA ASP A 198 30.83 -11.85 13.22
C ASP A 198 30.89 -12.22 11.72
N SER A 199 30.20 -11.45 10.87
CA SER A 199 30.21 -11.63 9.42
C SER A 199 31.64 -11.55 8.85
N PRO A 200 32.01 -12.43 7.90
CA PRO A 200 33.28 -12.33 7.17
C PRO A 200 33.47 -11.00 6.41
N LEU A 201 32.40 -10.23 6.20
CA LEU A 201 32.46 -8.89 5.62
C LEU A 201 33.30 -7.93 6.47
N PHE A 202 33.26 -8.12 7.80
CA PHE A 202 33.93 -7.24 8.75
C PHE A 202 35.33 -7.73 9.14
N ALA A 203 35.85 -8.76 8.48
CA ALA A 203 37.18 -9.27 8.76
C ALA A 203 38.28 -8.31 8.28
N GLY A 204 39.26 -8.04 9.16
CA GLY A 204 40.42 -7.22 8.87
C GLY A 204 40.16 -5.69 8.90
N PRO A 205 41.22 -4.87 8.72
CA PRO A 205 41.12 -3.42 8.97
C PRO A 205 40.09 -2.69 8.10
N ALA A 206 39.93 -3.10 6.84
CA ALA A 206 38.93 -2.51 5.94
C ALA A 206 37.50 -2.87 6.36
N GLY A 207 37.27 -4.14 6.75
CA GLY A 207 35.99 -4.61 7.27
C GLY A 207 35.61 -3.92 8.59
N ASP A 208 36.58 -3.72 9.49
CA ASP A 208 36.39 -2.97 10.73
C ASP A 208 35.98 -1.51 10.47
N MET A 209 36.62 -0.86 9.49
CA MET A 209 36.27 0.50 9.09
C MET A 209 34.86 0.57 8.51
N LEU A 210 34.50 -0.36 7.62
CA LEU A 210 33.16 -0.46 7.05
C LEU A 210 32.11 -0.66 8.14
N ARG A 211 32.36 -1.56 9.10
CA ARG A 211 31.47 -1.80 10.25
C ARG A 211 31.24 -0.53 11.05
N ARG A 212 32.30 0.23 11.35
CA ARG A 212 32.18 1.52 12.05
C ARG A 212 31.34 2.52 11.27
N ARG A 213 31.62 2.72 9.98
CA ARG A 213 30.84 3.61 9.11
C ARG A 213 29.35 3.21 9.05
N TRP A 214 29.07 1.91 9.01
CA TRP A 214 27.70 1.40 9.03
C TRP A 214 27.00 1.74 10.36
N LEU A 215 27.63 1.42 11.50
CA LEU A 215 27.07 1.76 12.82
C LEU A 215 26.89 3.27 13.00
N ASP A 216 27.83 4.08 12.52
CA ASP A 216 27.71 5.54 12.55
C ASP A 216 26.49 6.02 11.75
N SER A 217 26.27 5.41 10.59
CA SER A 217 25.11 5.70 9.76
C SER A 217 23.81 5.25 10.43
N VAL A 218 23.77 4.08 11.07
CA VAL A 218 22.60 3.60 11.85
C VAL A 218 22.23 4.60 12.93
N TRP A 219 23.21 5.09 13.71
CA TRP A 219 22.97 6.08 14.75
C TRP A 219 22.39 7.38 14.16
N ARG A 220 22.92 7.84 13.03
CA ARG A 220 22.41 9.04 12.33
C ARG A 220 20.99 8.86 11.81
N HIS A 221 20.65 7.68 11.28
CA HIS A 221 19.29 7.35 10.86
C HIS A 221 18.32 7.36 12.05
N ALA A 222 18.70 6.74 13.18
CA ALA A 222 17.88 6.75 14.39
C ALA A 222 17.66 8.17 14.93
N GLY A 223 18.71 8.99 14.97
CA GLY A 223 18.62 10.41 15.33
C GLY A 223 17.72 11.19 14.39
N PHE A 224 17.87 10.99 13.08
CA PHE A 224 17.07 11.64 12.05
C PHE A 224 15.58 11.34 12.22
N ILE A 225 15.22 10.07 12.35
CA ILE A 225 13.83 9.62 12.54
C ILE A 225 13.24 10.27 13.80
N ARG A 226 13.99 10.31 14.91
CA ARG A 226 13.50 10.92 16.15
C ARG A 226 13.20 12.40 16.02
N SER A 227 14.03 13.14 15.29
CA SER A 227 13.85 14.59 15.11
C SER A 227 12.83 14.95 14.04
N HIS A 228 12.58 14.05 13.08
CA HIS A 228 11.81 14.38 11.86
C HIS A 228 10.59 13.51 11.62
N ARG A 229 9.97 13.01 12.70
CA ARG A 229 8.77 12.16 12.62
C ARG A 229 7.65 12.83 11.84
N SER A 230 6.95 12.04 11.05
CA SER A 230 5.73 12.47 10.39
C SER A 230 4.59 12.56 11.41
N LEU A 231 3.99 13.74 11.54
CA LEU A 231 2.95 14.03 12.54
C LEU A 231 1.67 14.55 11.89
N HIS A 232 0.58 14.46 12.64
CA HIS A 232 -0.74 14.99 12.27
C HIS A 232 -1.24 14.42 10.94
N SER A 233 -1.65 15.27 9.97
CA SER A 233 -2.14 14.82 8.67
C SER A 233 -1.10 14.14 7.78
N SER A 234 0.17 14.14 8.17
CA SER A 234 1.25 13.40 7.49
C SER A 234 1.65 12.12 8.22
N ALA A 235 1.05 11.81 9.37
CA ALA A 235 1.46 10.66 10.19
C ALA A 235 1.29 9.35 9.42
N ASN A 236 0.04 8.94 9.15
CA ASN A 236 -0.34 7.79 8.31
C ASN A 236 0.65 6.60 8.30
N ASN A 237 0.76 5.85 7.20
CA ASN A 237 1.74 4.77 7.06
C ASN A 237 3.19 5.24 7.32
N HIS A 238 3.50 6.51 7.07
CA HIS A 238 4.84 7.06 7.27
C HIS A 238 5.32 6.89 8.71
N LEU A 239 4.51 7.29 9.70
CA LEU A 239 4.87 7.25 11.10
C LEU A 239 5.02 5.80 11.60
N ILE A 240 4.19 4.87 11.10
CA ILE A 240 4.36 3.45 11.44
C ILE A 240 5.68 2.92 10.89
N GLY A 241 6.00 3.19 9.62
CA GLY A 241 7.27 2.76 9.03
C GLY A 241 8.50 3.38 9.69
N GLU A 242 8.44 4.68 10.02
CA GLU A 242 9.47 5.39 10.79
C GLU A 242 9.72 4.73 12.15
N LEU A 243 8.66 4.46 12.92
CA LEU A 243 8.77 3.88 14.24
C LEU A 243 9.18 2.41 14.18
N ALA A 244 8.72 1.64 13.18
CA ALA A 244 9.12 0.26 12.98
C ALA A 244 10.62 0.15 12.69
N GLY A 245 11.15 0.96 11.76
CA GLY A 245 12.58 1.00 11.49
C GLY A 245 13.42 1.42 12.70
N LEU A 246 12.96 2.43 13.46
CA LEU A 246 13.62 2.84 14.70
C LEU A 246 13.61 1.73 15.77
N PHE A 247 12.49 1.02 15.91
CA PHE A 247 12.36 -0.09 16.86
C PHE A 247 13.29 -1.25 16.47
N VAL A 248 13.23 -1.70 15.22
CA VAL A 248 14.09 -2.78 14.70
C VAL A 248 15.56 -2.43 14.86
N ALA A 249 15.96 -1.19 14.57
CA ALA A 249 17.33 -0.74 14.76
C ALA A 249 17.76 -0.76 16.24
N SER A 250 16.89 -0.32 17.16
CA SER A 250 17.20 -0.32 18.59
C SER A 250 17.39 -1.73 19.18
N ILE A 251 16.69 -2.72 18.64
CA ILE A 251 16.85 -4.14 19.03
C ILE A 251 18.10 -4.74 18.39
N THR A 252 18.33 -4.47 17.11
CA THR A 252 19.43 -5.09 16.34
C THR A 252 20.80 -4.55 16.75
N TRP A 253 20.90 -3.24 17.02
CA TRP A 253 22.13 -2.56 17.39
C TRP A 253 21.99 -1.82 18.73
N PRO A 254 22.01 -2.54 19.88
CA PRO A 254 21.97 -1.94 21.21
C PRO A 254 23.33 -1.34 21.62
N CYS A 255 24.03 -0.71 20.68
CA CYS A 255 25.42 -0.27 20.83
C CYS A 255 25.57 1.07 21.57
N TRP A 256 24.46 1.73 21.92
CA TRP A 256 24.46 3.06 22.55
C TRP A 256 23.44 3.11 23.68
N PRO A 257 23.70 3.83 24.79
CA PRO A 257 22.75 4.02 25.88
C PRO A 257 21.38 4.56 25.41
N GLU A 258 21.39 5.44 24.40
CA GLU A 258 20.17 6.02 23.83
C GLU A 258 19.30 5.02 23.08
N ALA A 259 19.83 3.86 22.66
CA ALA A 259 19.07 2.83 21.98
C ALA A 259 17.87 2.35 22.82
N ALA A 260 18.03 2.27 24.15
CA ALA A 260 16.92 1.93 25.06
C ALA A 260 15.80 2.99 25.01
N ALA A 261 16.16 4.27 24.91
CA ALA A 261 15.18 5.35 24.77
C ALA A 261 14.50 5.32 23.39
N TRP A 262 15.24 4.93 22.35
CA TRP A 262 14.68 4.73 21.00
C TRP A 262 13.67 3.60 20.99
N GLU A 263 14.03 2.44 21.55
CA GLU A 263 13.14 1.27 21.70
C GLU A 263 11.84 1.69 22.41
N ALA A 264 11.96 2.30 23.59
CA ALA A 264 10.80 2.65 24.40
C ALA A 264 9.89 3.66 23.71
N ALA A 265 10.46 4.66 23.01
CA ALA A 265 9.69 5.65 22.28
C ALA A 265 9.02 5.07 21.02
N ALA A 266 9.72 4.18 20.30
CA ALA A 266 9.20 3.52 19.11
C ALA A 266 8.08 2.54 19.47
N ARG A 267 8.27 1.72 20.51
CA ARG A 267 7.27 0.78 21.04
C ARG A 267 5.95 1.48 21.37
N ARG A 268 6.00 2.50 22.24
CA ARG A 268 4.82 3.29 22.62
C ARG A 268 4.15 3.96 21.43
N GLY A 269 4.95 4.33 20.42
CA GLY A 269 4.44 4.87 19.17
C GLY A 269 3.65 3.83 18.39
N LEU A 270 4.26 2.67 18.11
CA LEU A 270 3.65 1.59 17.35
C LEU A 270 2.36 1.06 17.99
N GLU A 271 2.36 0.83 19.30
CA GLU A 271 1.16 0.36 20.04
C GLU A 271 0.00 1.35 19.98
N ARG A 272 0.30 2.65 19.93
CA ARG A 272 -0.71 3.68 19.77
C ARG A 272 -1.19 3.79 18.32
N GLU A 273 -0.26 3.85 17.37
CA GLU A 273 -0.59 4.13 15.97
C GLU A 273 -1.29 2.94 15.29
N ILE A 274 -0.94 1.68 15.63
CA ILE A 274 -1.67 0.52 15.09
C ILE A 274 -3.16 0.58 15.45
N LEU A 275 -3.49 1.01 16.67
CA LEU A 275 -4.87 1.09 17.15
C LEU A 275 -5.61 2.29 16.56
N ARG A 276 -4.90 3.37 16.28
CA ARG A 276 -5.45 4.63 15.76
C ARG A 276 -5.67 4.61 14.25
N GLN A 277 -4.80 3.95 13.51
CA GLN A 277 -4.77 4.02 12.05
C GLN A 277 -5.45 2.83 11.37
N ASN A 278 -5.79 1.81 12.14
CA ASN A 278 -6.58 0.68 11.66
C ASN A 278 -7.88 0.66 12.46
N SER A 279 -8.97 0.15 11.89
CA SER A 279 -10.23 -0.06 12.60
C SER A 279 -10.15 -1.29 13.51
N VAL A 280 -11.13 -1.45 14.41
CA VAL A 280 -11.21 -2.64 15.30
C VAL A 280 -11.35 -3.95 14.52
N ASP A 281 -11.87 -3.87 13.29
CA ASP A 281 -12.02 -4.98 12.37
C ASP A 281 -10.93 -5.06 11.30
N GLY A 282 -9.84 -4.33 11.51
CA GLY A 282 -8.59 -4.54 10.80
C GLY A 282 -8.43 -3.75 9.51
N VAL A 283 -9.39 -2.94 9.08
CA VAL A 283 -9.25 -2.11 7.88
C VAL A 283 -8.30 -0.94 8.17
N ASN A 284 -7.27 -0.77 7.35
CA ASN A 284 -6.45 0.44 7.40
C ASN A 284 -7.27 1.66 6.99
N LEU A 285 -7.31 2.67 7.87
CA LEU A 285 -8.18 3.82 7.72
C LEU A 285 -7.69 4.84 6.69
N GLU A 286 -6.52 4.63 6.07
CA GLU A 286 -6.14 5.39 4.87
C GLU A 286 -7.07 5.09 3.69
N GLN A 287 -7.86 4.01 3.78
CA GLN A 287 -8.77 3.52 2.75
C GLN A 287 -8.03 3.24 1.46
N ALA A 288 -6.94 2.48 1.60
CA ALA A 288 -6.08 2.09 0.51
C ALA A 288 -5.51 0.69 0.76
N THR A 289 -5.82 -0.26 -0.14
CA THR A 289 -5.55 -1.68 0.10
C THR A 289 -4.06 -2.01 0.08
N SER A 290 -3.25 -1.33 -0.73
CA SER A 290 -1.79 -1.53 -0.71
C SER A 290 -1.17 -1.11 0.63
N TYR A 291 -1.64 -0.01 1.21
CA TYR A 291 -1.17 0.49 2.50
C TYR A 291 -1.58 -0.41 3.66
N GLN A 292 -2.68 -1.17 3.56
CA GLN A 292 -3.00 -2.26 4.50
C GLN A 292 -1.86 -3.29 4.57
N GLN A 293 -1.36 -3.74 3.43
CA GLN A 293 -0.28 -4.72 3.37
C GLN A 293 1.07 -4.11 3.80
N PHE A 294 1.38 -2.91 3.29
CA PHE A 294 2.63 -2.21 3.59
C PHE A 294 2.78 -1.89 5.10
N VAL A 295 1.71 -1.40 5.74
CA VAL A 295 1.68 -1.14 7.19
C VAL A 295 1.83 -2.42 7.99
N TRP A 296 1.16 -3.51 7.59
CA TRP A 296 1.26 -4.78 8.29
C TRP A 296 2.69 -5.35 8.26
N ASP A 297 3.39 -5.19 7.14
CA ASP A 297 4.78 -5.63 7.01
C ASP A 297 5.72 -4.86 7.97
N PHE A 298 5.55 -3.54 8.12
CA PHE A 298 6.32 -2.78 9.13
C PHE A 298 6.09 -3.30 10.55
N LEU A 299 4.83 -3.57 10.89
CA LEU A 299 4.45 -4.09 12.20
C LEU A 299 5.01 -5.50 12.43
N LEU A 300 5.05 -6.33 11.38
CA LEU A 300 5.63 -7.66 11.41
C LEU A 300 7.12 -7.63 11.78
N PHE A 301 7.93 -6.81 11.10
CA PHE A 301 9.37 -6.72 11.39
C PHE A 301 9.61 -6.27 12.83
N ALA A 302 8.86 -5.28 13.31
CA ALA A 302 8.93 -4.86 14.71
C ALA A 302 8.54 -6.00 15.66
N ARG A 303 7.46 -6.73 15.36
CA ARG A 303 6.99 -7.86 16.17
C ARG A 303 8.01 -8.99 16.27
N LEU A 304 8.65 -9.37 15.17
CA LEU A 304 9.70 -10.40 15.16
C LEU A 304 10.89 -9.97 16.04
N ALA A 305 11.34 -8.72 15.90
CA ALA A 305 12.41 -8.17 16.74
C ALA A 305 12.03 -8.14 18.23
N ALA A 306 10.79 -7.74 18.54
CA ALA A 306 10.27 -7.72 19.91
C ALA A 306 10.24 -9.12 20.54
N ARG A 307 9.77 -10.12 19.77
CA ARG A 307 9.69 -11.52 20.20
C ARG A 307 11.06 -12.11 20.49
N ALA A 308 12.01 -11.92 19.58
CA ALA A 308 13.39 -12.39 19.76
C ALA A 308 14.08 -11.77 20.97
N ALA A 309 13.71 -10.53 21.33
CA ALA A 309 14.21 -9.84 22.51
C ALA A 309 13.52 -10.25 23.82
N GLY A 310 12.52 -11.16 23.78
CA GLY A 310 11.71 -11.55 24.94
C GLY A 310 10.82 -10.41 25.45
N ARG A 311 10.49 -9.43 24.61
CA ARG A 311 9.77 -8.20 24.96
C ARG A 311 8.62 -7.97 23.99
N ASP A 312 7.65 -8.88 23.99
CA ASP A 312 6.48 -8.82 23.11
C ASP A 312 5.70 -7.49 23.24
N PHE A 313 5.01 -7.11 22.17
CA PHE A 313 4.06 -5.99 22.22
C PHE A 313 2.81 -6.35 23.03
N THR A 314 2.00 -5.34 23.36
CA THR A 314 0.71 -5.58 24.03
C THR A 314 -0.21 -6.54 23.25
N PRO A 315 -1.11 -7.29 23.91
CA PRO A 315 -2.09 -8.14 23.23
C PRO A 315 -2.97 -7.39 22.22
N ALA A 316 -3.29 -6.12 22.47
CA ALA A 316 -4.06 -5.29 21.57
C ALA A 316 -3.34 -5.02 20.23
N PHE A 317 -2.00 -4.99 20.24
CA PHE A 317 -1.20 -4.89 19.03
C PHE A 317 -1.37 -6.14 18.16
N ASP A 318 -1.17 -7.32 18.75
CA ASP A 318 -1.30 -8.61 18.04
C ASP A 318 -2.73 -8.84 17.55
N GLN A 319 -3.73 -8.56 18.38
CA GLN A 319 -5.14 -8.65 17.98
C GLN A 319 -5.46 -7.76 16.79
N ARG A 320 -4.88 -6.55 16.73
CA ARG A 320 -5.10 -5.66 15.59
C ARG A 320 -4.40 -6.17 14.33
N MET A 321 -3.18 -6.68 14.44
CA MET A 321 -2.49 -7.31 13.31
C MET A 321 -3.26 -8.54 12.78
N GLU A 322 -3.88 -9.33 13.66
CA GLU A 322 -4.69 -10.48 13.26
C GLU A 322 -6.00 -10.05 12.57
N ALA A 323 -6.67 -9.02 13.09
CA ALA A 323 -7.85 -8.44 12.44
C ALA A 323 -7.53 -7.89 11.04
N MET A 324 -6.34 -7.28 10.86
CA MET A 324 -5.88 -6.82 9.55
C MET A 324 -5.76 -7.96 8.52
N LEU A 325 -5.36 -9.15 8.97
CA LEU A 325 -5.31 -10.35 8.12
C LEU A 325 -6.70 -10.89 7.80
N GLU A 326 -7.60 -10.88 8.79
CA GLU A 326 -9.00 -11.28 8.59
C GLU A 326 -9.69 -10.39 7.55
N TYR A 327 -9.40 -9.07 7.54
CA TYR A 327 -9.86 -8.17 6.48
C TYR A 327 -9.37 -8.59 5.10
N VAL A 328 -8.06 -8.79 4.93
CA VAL A 328 -7.47 -9.19 3.63
C VAL A 328 -8.05 -10.52 3.16
N ALA A 329 -8.15 -11.52 4.06
CA ALA A 329 -8.79 -12.80 3.76
C ALA A 329 -10.27 -12.63 3.37
N GLY A 330 -10.98 -11.72 4.04
CA GLY A 330 -12.39 -11.43 3.80
C GLY A 330 -12.67 -10.82 2.43
N ILE A 331 -11.78 -9.99 1.89
CA ILE A 331 -11.98 -9.34 0.57
C ILE A 331 -11.32 -10.09 -0.59
N MET A 332 -10.46 -11.07 -0.30
CA MET A 332 -9.76 -11.86 -1.32
C MET A 332 -10.70 -12.86 -1.99
N ASP A 333 -10.68 -12.95 -3.32
CA ASP A 333 -11.42 -13.97 -4.08
C ASP A 333 -10.67 -15.32 -4.15
N VAL A 334 -11.29 -16.35 -4.74
CA VAL A 334 -10.63 -17.66 -4.93
C VAL A 334 -9.49 -17.64 -5.94
N GLY A 335 -9.41 -16.63 -6.81
CA GLY A 335 -8.28 -16.39 -7.69
C GLY A 335 -7.06 -15.82 -6.96
N GLY A 336 -7.23 -15.31 -5.74
CA GLY A 336 -6.21 -14.60 -4.97
C GLY A 336 -6.14 -13.11 -5.25
N HIS A 337 -7.13 -12.55 -5.95
CA HIS A 337 -7.24 -11.13 -6.22
C HIS A 337 -7.81 -10.40 -5.00
N VAL A 338 -7.32 -9.19 -4.77
CA VAL A 338 -7.75 -8.30 -3.68
C VAL A 338 -8.08 -6.94 -4.31
N PRO A 339 -9.26 -6.34 -4.03
CA PRO A 339 -9.66 -5.04 -4.58
C PRO A 339 -8.63 -3.93 -4.36
N MET A 340 -8.31 -3.17 -5.41
CA MET A 340 -7.29 -2.13 -5.40
C MET A 340 -7.82 -0.75 -4.97
N PHE A 341 -8.66 -0.70 -3.93
CA PHE A 341 -9.19 0.56 -3.42
C PHE A 341 -8.07 1.53 -3.04
N GLY A 342 -8.28 2.80 -3.36
CA GLY A 342 -7.38 3.90 -3.03
C GLY A 342 -6.02 3.85 -3.74
N ASP A 343 -5.03 4.46 -3.09
CA ASP A 343 -3.68 4.56 -3.65
C ASP A 343 -2.83 3.29 -3.45
N ALA A 344 -1.96 3.01 -4.42
CA ALA A 344 -0.89 2.03 -4.41
C ALA A 344 0.36 2.59 -5.06
N ASP A 345 1.50 2.34 -4.42
CA ASP A 345 2.77 2.93 -4.78
C ASP A 345 3.91 1.92 -4.93
N ASP A 346 3.56 0.63 -4.95
CA ASP A 346 4.43 -0.55 -5.04
C ASP A 346 5.59 -0.58 -4.03
N GLY A 347 5.52 0.20 -2.95
CA GLY A 347 6.56 0.23 -1.93
C GLY A 347 6.63 -1.07 -1.14
N LEU A 348 7.86 -1.55 -0.89
CA LEU A 348 8.12 -2.73 -0.06
C LEU A 348 8.87 -2.35 1.23
N ALA A 349 8.49 -2.96 2.34
CA ALA A 349 9.18 -2.75 3.62
C ALA A 349 10.55 -3.44 3.66
N SER A 350 10.71 -4.52 2.88
CA SER A 350 11.94 -5.32 2.81
C SER A 350 12.12 -6.00 1.46
N GLY A 351 13.38 -6.21 1.06
CA GLY A 351 13.74 -6.91 -0.18
C GLY A 351 13.58 -8.43 -0.16
N LEU A 352 13.05 -9.03 0.91
CA LEU A 352 12.91 -10.50 1.05
C LEU A 352 12.10 -11.16 -0.08
N SER A 353 11.19 -10.42 -0.71
CA SER A 353 10.37 -10.91 -1.83
C SER A 353 10.98 -10.69 -3.22
N LEU A 354 12.10 -9.95 -3.37
CA LEU A 354 12.60 -9.56 -4.70
C LEU A 354 13.03 -10.74 -5.59
N GLY A 355 13.43 -11.86 -4.97
CA GLY A 355 13.82 -13.09 -5.66
C GLY A 355 12.68 -14.10 -5.88
N ALA A 356 11.44 -13.75 -5.51
CA ALA A 356 10.28 -14.64 -5.63
C ALA A 356 9.09 -13.90 -6.27
N ALA A 357 8.50 -14.50 -7.31
CA ALA A 357 7.22 -14.05 -7.81
C ALA A 357 6.11 -14.44 -6.81
N GLY A 358 5.11 -13.58 -6.63
CA GLY A 358 3.98 -13.90 -5.77
C GLY A 358 3.07 -12.71 -5.50
N CYS A 359 1.88 -13.01 -4.97
CA CYS A 359 0.92 -12.01 -4.51
C CYS A 359 1.30 -11.55 -3.08
N PRO A 360 1.58 -10.26 -2.84
CA PRO A 360 1.93 -9.75 -1.51
C PRO A 360 0.89 -10.07 -0.43
N PHE A 361 -0.40 -10.07 -0.80
CA PHE A 361 -1.48 -10.41 0.12
C PHE A 361 -1.48 -11.90 0.49
N ARG A 362 -1.23 -12.81 -0.46
CA ARG A 362 -1.07 -14.24 -0.14
C ARG A 362 0.15 -14.50 0.75
N SER A 363 1.27 -13.81 0.47
CA SER A 363 2.47 -13.85 1.32
C SER A 363 2.16 -13.39 2.75
N GLN A 364 1.47 -12.25 2.89
CA GLN A 364 1.01 -11.71 4.16
C GLN A 364 0.12 -12.72 4.92
N LEU A 365 -0.86 -13.32 4.26
CA LEU A 365 -1.74 -14.34 4.85
C LEU A 365 -0.97 -15.61 5.24
N ALA A 366 -0.02 -16.05 4.42
CA ALA A 366 0.80 -17.24 4.71
C ALA A 366 1.65 -17.03 5.98
N THR A 367 2.34 -15.90 6.07
CA THR A 367 3.10 -15.52 7.27
C THR A 367 2.17 -15.44 8.49
N GLY A 368 1.03 -14.76 8.35
CA GLY A 368 0.05 -14.58 9.41
C GLY A 368 -0.55 -15.89 9.91
N ALA A 369 -0.84 -16.83 9.01
CA ALA A 369 -1.39 -18.14 9.34
C ALA A 369 -0.51 -18.90 10.33
N VAL A 370 0.80 -18.94 10.09
CA VAL A 370 1.75 -19.62 10.98
C VAL A 370 1.91 -18.85 12.30
N LEU A 371 2.05 -17.53 12.25
CA LEU A 371 2.27 -16.70 13.44
C LEU A 371 1.10 -16.76 14.44
N PHE A 372 -0.13 -16.76 13.93
CA PHE A 372 -1.35 -16.75 14.74
C PHE A 372 -2.03 -18.12 14.84
N ARG A 373 -1.47 -19.16 14.20
CA ARG A 373 -2.03 -20.52 14.12
C ARG A 373 -3.48 -20.52 13.59
N ARG A 374 -3.66 -19.92 12.41
CA ARG A 374 -4.96 -19.69 11.78
C ARG A 374 -5.11 -20.48 10.48
N ALA A 375 -5.86 -21.58 10.54
CA ALA A 375 -6.13 -22.45 9.39
C ALA A 375 -6.90 -21.76 8.26
N ASP A 376 -7.82 -20.85 8.59
CA ASP A 376 -8.56 -20.06 7.60
C ASP A 376 -7.63 -19.19 6.74
N LEU A 377 -6.64 -18.55 7.37
CA LEU A 377 -5.63 -17.75 6.66
C LEU A 377 -4.71 -18.64 5.81
N ALA A 378 -4.34 -19.84 6.30
CA ALA A 378 -3.55 -20.79 5.53
C ALA A 378 -4.28 -21.22 4.25
N ARG A 379 -5.58 -21.52 4.35
CA ARG A 379 -6.42 -21.89 3.20
C ARG A 379 -6.53 -20.76 2.17
N LYS A 380 -6.68 -19.50 2.62
CA LYS A 380 -6.68 -18.34 1.71
C LYS A 380 -5.32 -18.10 1.06
N ALA A 381 -4.23 -18.26 1.81
CA ALA A 381 -2.88 -18.13 1.27
C ALA A 381 -2.56 -19.20 0.22
N GLY A 382 -3.04 -20.44 0.44
CA GLY A 382 -2.89 -21.60 -0.43
C GLY A 382 -1.51 -22.25 -0.38
N GLN A 383 -0.45 -21.47 -0.14
CA GLN A 383 0.93 -21.97 -0.01
C GLN A 383 1.76 -21.08 0.91
N LEU A 384 2.83 -21.66 1.47
CA LEU A 384 3.88 -20.89 2.14
C LEU A 384 4.89 -20.41 1.09
N ASP A 385 5.23 -19.12 1.12
CA ASP A 385 6.13 -18.51 0.14
C ASP A 385 7.55 -18.31 0.69
N LEU A 386 8.51 -18.06 -0.21
CA LEU A 386 9.92 -17.89 0.15
C LEU A 386 10.14 -16.81 1.22
N ARG A 387 9.41 -15.69 1.14
CA ARG A 387 9.50 -14.63 2.16
C ARG A 387 9.09 -15.17 3.53
N SER A 388 7.98 -15.91 3.63
CA SER A 388 7.55 -16.50 4.91
C SER A 388 8.58 -17.49 5.46
N HIS A 389 9.25 -18.27 4.61
CA HIS A 389 10.34 -19.14 5.06
C HIS A 389 11.51 -18.36 5.67
N TRP A 390 11.94 -17.25 5.04
CA TRP A 390 13.00 -16.41 5.59
C TRP A 390 12.63 -15.80 6.95
N LEU A 391 11.35 -15.45 7.13
CA LEU A 391 10.87 -14.80 8.35
C LEU A 391 10.63 -15.79 9.50
N LEU A 392 10.23 -17.03 9.19
CA LEU A 392 9.70 -17.99 10.17
C LEU A 392 10.54 -19.26 10.33
N GLY A 393 11.48 -19.51 9.42
CA GLY A 393 12.47 -20.59 9.51
C GLY A 393 11.96 -21.95 9.01
N ALA A 394 12.81 -22.98 9.15
CA ALA A 394 12.60 -24.29 8.55
C ALA A 394 11.32 -25.02 9.02
N SER A 395 10.91 -24.81 10.28
CA SER A 395 9.70 -25.44 10.82
C SER A 395 8.39 -24.84 10.29
N ALA A 396 8.44 -23.69 9.61
CA ALA A 396 7.25 -22.99 9.15
C ALA A 396 6.44 -23.81 8.14
N GLN A 397 7.10 -24.59 7.26
CA GLN A 397 6.43 -25.44 6.28
C GLN A 397 5.53 -26.46 6.95
N GLY A 398 6.07 -27.25 7.88
CA GLY A 398 5.29 -28.28 8.57
C GLY A 398 4.14 -27.69 9.40
N ALA A 399 4.35 -26.51 10.01
CA ALA A 399 3.28 -25.80 10.70
C ALA A 399 2.17 -25.35 9.73
N PHE A 400 2.54 -24.81 8.57
CA PHE A 400 1.59 -24.39 7.54
C PHE A 400 0.82 -25.57 6.93
N ASP A 401 1.51 -26.67 6.62
CA ASP A 401 0.89 -27.88 6.08
C ASP A 401 -0.12 -28.50 7.07
N THR A 402 0.19 -28.46 8.36
CA THR A 402 -0.74 -28.89 9.42
C THR A 402 -1.99 -28.03 9.41
N LEU A 403 -1.85 -26.70 9.32
CA LEU A 403 -2.97 -25.77 9.27
C LEU A 403 -3.84 -25.95 8.01
N LEU A 404 -3.24 -26.29 6.86
CA LEU A 404 -3.98 -26.56 5.62
C LEU A 404 -4.87 -27.81 5.72
N GLN A 405 -4.49 -28.79 6.55
CA GLN A 405 -5.27 -30.00 6.77
C GLN A 405 -6.48 -29.77 7.71
N GLU A 406 -6.48 -28.68 8.47
CA GLU A 406 -7.57 -28.35 9.38
C GLU A 406 -8.83 -27.87 8.62
N ALA A 407 -9.99 -28.35 9.05
CA ALA A 407 -11.28 -27.90 8.52
C ALA A 407 -11.60 -26.50 9.06
N ALA A 408 -11.57 -25.49 8.20
CA ALA A 408 -11.93 -24.13 8.53
C ALA A 408 -12.57 -23.42 7.32
N PRO A 409 -13.56 -22.54 7.53
CA PRO A 409 -13.98 -21.62 6.46
C PRO A 409 -12.82 -20.68 6.14
N ALA A 410 -12.52 -20.48 4.86
CA ALA A 410 -11.42 -19.60 4.47
C ALA A 410 -11.81 -18.11 4.65
N THR A 411 -13.09 -17.77 4.43
CA THR A 411 -13.70 -16.48 4.77
C THR A 411 -14.49 -16.59 6.08
N ARG A 412 -13.95 -16.05 7.18
CA ARG A 412 -14.65 -16.02 8.48
C ARG A 412 -15.58 -14.82 8.65
N ARG A 413 -15.27 -13.71 7.97
CA ARG A 413 -15.94 -12.43 8.17
C ARG A 413 -16.16 -11.73 6.84
N THR A 414 -17.36 -11.20 6.67
CA THR A 414 -17.82 -10.51 5.45
C THR A 414 -18.27 -9.07 5.70
N ALA A 415 -18.26 -8.59 6.95
CA ALA A 415 -18.66 -7.23 7.29
C ALA A 415 -17.60 -6.54 8.14
N PHE A 416 -17.07 -5.42 7.64
CA PHE A 416 -16.05 -4.60 8.29
C PHE A 416 -16.55 -3.17 8.53
N PRO A 417 -17.58 -2.98 9.38
CA PRO A 417 -18.23 -1.68 9.61
C PRO A 417 -17.30 -0.60 10.18
N GLY A 418 -16.22 -0.97 10.86
CA GLY A 418 -15.22 -0.03 11.35
C GLY A 418 -14.40 0.61 10.23
N GLY A 419 -14.21 -0.12 9.13
CA GLY A 419 -13.61 0.38 7.89
C GLY A 419 -14.62 0.81 6.84
N GLY A 420 -15.88 0.37 6.94
CA GLY A 420 -16.94 0.59 5.95
C GLY A 420 -16.87 -0.33 4.73
N ILE A 421 -16.22 -1.48 4.83
CA ILE A 421 -16.11 -2.45 3.73
C ILE A 421 -17.02 -3.65 4.00
N HIS A 422 -17.75 -4.08 2.98
CA HIS A 422 -18.73 -5.17 3.08
C HIS A 422 -18.57 -6.15 1.93
N VAL A 423 -18.79 -7.43 2.20
CA VAL A 423 -18.71 -8.51 1.22
C VAL A 423 -20.05 -9.19 1.13
N LEU A 424 -20.66 -9.17 -0.06
CA LEU A 424 -21.80 -10.01 -0.39
C LEU A 424 -21.27 -11.20 -1.20
N GLY A 425 -21.83 -12.38 -1.00
CA GLY A 425 -21.35 -13.52 -1.75
C GLY A 425 -22.19 -14.79 -1.72
N ALA A 426 -22.02 -15.57 -2.78
CA ALA A 426 -22.59 -16.90 -2.95
C ALA A 426 -21.45 -17.90 -3.15
N ALA A 427 -21.55 -19.08 -2.54
CA ALA A 427 -20.56 -20.15 -2.66
C ALA A 427 -19.10 -19.66 -2.44
N LEU A 428 -18.90 -18.76 -1.47
CA LEU A 428 -17.59 -18.20 -1.16
C LEU A 428 -16.56 -19.30 -0.94
N ASP A 429 -15.34 -19.06 -1.41
CA ASP A 429 -14.20 -19.98 -1.29
C ASP A 429 -14.32 -21.29 -2.08
N THR A 430 -15.25 -21.35 -3.04
CA THR A 430 -15.41 -22.48 -3.97
C THR A 430 -15.15 -22.06 -5.42
N PRO A 431 -14.94 -23.01 -6.36
CA PRO A 431 -14.82 -22.68 -7.79
C PRO A 431 -16.01 -21.93 -8.38
N ASP A 432 -17.18 -21.97 -7.73
CA ASP A 432 -18.40 -21.29 -8.16
C ASP A 432 -18.64 -19.95 -7.46
N GLU A 433 -17.65 -19.43 -6.75
CA GLU A 433 -17.74 -18.20 -5.96
C GLU A 433 -18.32 -17.03 -6.76
N ILE A 434 -19.26 -16.31 -6.15
CA ILE A 434 -19.63 -14.95 -6.50
C ILE A 434 -19.21 -14.07 -5.32
N ARG A 435 -18.32 -13.11 -5.56
CA ARG A 435 -17.84 -12.20 -4.52
C ARG A 435 -18.01 -10.75 -4.96
N VAL A 436 -18.73 -10.00 -4.15
CA VAL A 436 -18.95 -8.55 -4.32
C VAL A 436 -18.33 -7.85 -3.13
N VAL A 437 -17.35 -6.98 -3.36
CA VAL A 437 -16.74 -6.18 -2.28
C VAL A 437 -17.17 -4.74 -2.44
N VAL A 438 -17.95 -4.24 -1.48
CA VAL A 438 -18.55 -2.91 -1.48
C VAL A 438 -17.76 -1.96 -0.60
N ASP A 439 -17.45 -0.79 -1.14
CA ASP A 439 -16.93 0.35 -0.39
C ASP A 439 -18.07 1.28 0.05
N ALA A 440 -18.40 1.21 1.33
CA ALA A 440 -19.28 2.15 2.03
C ALA A 440 -18.49 2.95 3.08
N ALA A 441 -17.18 3.11 2.91
CA ALA A 441 -16.30 3.78 3.85
C ALA A 441 -16.41 5.30 3.82
N PRO A 442 -16.10 5.99 4.93
CA PRO A 442 -15.82 7.41 4.89
C PRO A 442 -14.49 7.67 4.16
N LEU A 443 -14.35 8.87 3.59
CA LEU A 443 -13.17 9.23 2.82
C LEU A 443 -11.89 9.39 3.67
N GLY A 444 -11.09 8.33 3.73
CA GLY A 444 -9.68 8.24 4.12
C GLY A 444 -9.25 8.85 5.47
N LEU A 445 -8.01 8.60 5.87
CA LEU A 445 -7.51 8.99 7.19
C LEU A 445 -7.21 10.50 7.31
N GLY A 446 -7.51 11.06 8.49
CA GLY A 446 -7.07 12.38 8.92
C GLY A 446 -7.70 13.53 8.13
N GLY A 447 -7.19 14.76 8.30
CA GLY A 447 -7.79 15.97 7.71
C GLY A 447 -7.73 16.02 6.18
N ILE A 448 -6.78 15.30 5.56
CA ILE A 448 -6.47 15.42 4.14
C ILE A 448 -6.92 14.22 3.32
N ALA A 449 -7.08 13.03 3.93
CA ALA A 449 -7.36 11.77 3.25
C ALA A 449 -6.48 11.59 2.01
N ALA A 450 -5.16 11.53 2.23
CA ALA A 450 -4.18 11.62 1.15
C ALA A 450 -4.40 10.57 0.06
N HIS A 451 -4.78 9.36 0.49
CA HIS A 451 -4.78 8.15 -0.32
C HIS A 451 -6.15 7.57 -0.68
N GLY A 452 -7.23 8.06 -0.06
CA GLY A 452 -8.59 7.69 -0.46
C GLY A 452 -9.01 8.38 -1.76
N HIS A 453 -9.91 7.75 -2.50
CA HIS A 453 -10.44 8.25 -3.77
C HIS A 453 -11.85 8.86 -3.62
N ALA A 454 -12.42 9.43 -4.68
CA ALA A 454 -13.80 9.91 -4.67
C ALA A 454 -14.77 8.78 -5.08
N ASP A 455 -14.71 7.66 -4.36
CA ASP A 455 -15.18 6.34 -4.77
C ASP A 455 -16.30 5.77 -3.91
N ALA A 456 -16.98 6.60 -3.10
CA ALA A 456 -18.05 6.14 -2.24
C ALA A 456 -19.11 5.33 -3.02
N LEU A 457 -19.52 4.23 -2.41
CA LEU A 457 -20.50 3.28 -2.97
C LEU A 457 -20.02 2.60 -4.26
N SER A 458 -18.70 2.61 -4.53
CA SER A 458 -18.07 1.73 -5.51
C SER A 458 -18.06 0.29 -5.01
N PHE A 459 -17.85 -0.65 -5.91
CA PHE A 459 -17.68 -2.06 -5.59
C PHE A 459 -16.89 -2.80 -6.67
N THR A 460 -16.37 -3.97 -6.31
CA THR A 460 -15.79 -4.93 -7.26
C THR A 460 -16.64 -6.18 -7.34
N LEU A 461 -16.59 -6.88 -8.48
CA LEU A 461 -17.30 -8.14 -8.71
C LEU A 461 -16.33 -9.18 -9.28
N SER A 462 -16.18 -10.30 -8.59
CA SER A 462 -15.46 -11.48 -9.05
C SER A 462 -16.41 -12.67 -9.16
N LEU A 463 -16.23 -13.47 -10.22
CA LEU A 463 -16.99 -14.70 -10.49
C LEU A 463 -15.99 -15.83 -10.75
N ALA A 464 -16.09 -16.93 -9.99
CA ALA A 464 -15.20 -18.09 -10.11
C ALA A 464 -13.69 -17.73 -10.08
N GLY A 465 -13.32 -16.71 -9.30
CA GLY A 465 -11.94 -16.22 -9.22
C GLY A 465 -11.47 -15.49 -10.48
N ARG A 466 -12.40 -14.91 -11.25
CA ARG A 466 -12.12 -14.01 -12.38
C ARG A 466 -12.71 -12.64 -12.07
N GLU A 467 -11.89 -11.61 -12.12
CA GLU A 467 -12.33 -10.23 -11.92
C GLU A 467 -13.20 -9.78 -13.11
N PHE A 468 -14.39 -9.24 -12.82
CA PHE A 468 -15.27 -8.61 -13.80
C PHE A 468 -15.27 -7.09 -13.61
N LEU A 469 -15.81 -6.61 -12.49
CA LEU A 469 -15.73 -5.19 -12.13
C LEU A 469 -14.57 -4.97 -11.16
N VAL A 470 -13.69 -4.03 -11.49
CA VAL A 470 -12.47 -3.74 -10.72
C VAL A 470 -12.41 -2.28 -10.31
N ASP A 471 -11.64 -2.01 -9.27
CA ASP A 471 -11.13 -0.67 -9.03
C ASP A 471 -10.01 -0.38 -10.06
N PRO A 472 -10.04 0.76 -10.78
CA PRO A 472 -8.99 1.08 -11.75
C PRO A 472 -7.61 1.37 -11.16
N GLY A 473 -7.48 1.53 -9.85
CA GLY A 473 -6.20 1.75 -9.17
C GLY A 473 -5.70 3.19 -9.27
N THR A 474 -4.39 3.37 -9.14
CA THR A 474 -3.79 4.67 -8.76
C THR A 474 -3.26 5.48 -9.94
N GLY A 475 -2.76 4.82 -10.97
CA GLY A 475 -2.02 5.46 -12.05
C GLY A 475 -0.64 5.93 -11.57
N THR A 476 -0.53 7.18 -11.18
CA THR A 476 0.76 7.84 -10.86
C THR A 476 0.55 8.90 -9.79
N TYR A 477 1.53 9.16 -8.92
CA TYR A 477 1.49 10.29 -7.98
C TYR A 477 2.02 11.58 -8.60
N HIS A 478 3.13 11.46 -9.32
CA HIS A 478 3.93 12.60 -9.73
C HIS A 478 3.86 12.87 -11.23
N GLY A 479 3.27 11.98 -12.03
CA GLY A 479 3.01 12.16 -13.46
C GLY A 479 1.93 13.21 -13.79
N PRO A 480 1.38 13.17 -15.03
CA PRO A 480 0.42 14.15 -15.52
C PRO A 480 -0.77 14.33 -14.58
N ARG A 481 -1.13 15.60 -14.32
CA ARG A 481 -2.21 15.92 -13.40
C ARG A 481 -3.56 15.34 -13.84
N SER A 482 -3.83 15.28 -15.14
CA SER A 482 -5.04 14.66 -15.69
C SER A 482 -5.19 13.20 -15.27
N TRP A 483 -4.09 12.45 -15.20
CA TRP A 483 -4.13 11.05 -14.78
C TRP A 483 -4.35 10.94 -13.28
N ARG A 484 -3.58 11.70 -12.47
CA ARG A 484 -3.74 11.66 -11.01
C ARG A 484 -5.16 12.07 -10.58
N ASP A 485 -5.68 13.15 -11.15
CA ASP A 485 -7.01 13.64 -10.84
C ASP A 485 -8.08 12.68 -11.40
N GLY A 486 -7.84 12.08 -12.59
CA GLY A 486 -8.74 11.12 -13.23
C GLY A 486 -8.91 9.82 -12.43
N PHE A 487 -7.82 9.14 -12.08
CA PHE A 487 -7.86 7.89 -11.31
C PHE A 487 -8.48 8.05 -9.92
N ARG A 488 -8.35 9.22 -9.29
CA ARG A 488 -9.00 9.52 -8.00
C ARG A 488 -10.47 9.94 -8.14
N GLY A 489 -10.91 10.28 -9.34
CA GLY A 489 -12.21 10.90 -9.60
C GLY A 489 -13.34 9.87 -9.61
N THR A 490 -14.55 10.31 -9.32
CA THR A 490 -15.73 9.45 -9.24
C THR A 490 -16.05 8.75 -10.54
N ALA A 491 -15.80 9.41 -11.68
CA ALA A 491 -16.04 8.83 -13.00
C ALA A 491 -15.11 7.64 -13.35
N MET A 492 -14.09 7.39 -12.53
CA MET A 492 -13.19 6.24 -12.62
C MET A 492 -13.50 5.14 -11.59
N HIS A 493 -14.69 5.11 -11.00
CA HIS A 493 -15.08 4.08 -10.04
C HIS A 493 -16.47 3.54 -10.37
N ASN A 494 -16.78 2.33 -9.90
CA ASN A 494 -18.03 1.63 -10.20
C ASN A 494 -19.21 2.23 -9.44
N THR A 495 -19.53 3.50 -9.68
CA THR A 495 -20.48 4.31 -8.90
C THR A 495 -21.18 5.36 -9.78
N LEU A 496 -22.05 6.16 -9.16
CA LEU A 496 -22.81 7.21 -9.80
C LEU A 496 -22.09 8.56 -9.71
N SER A 497 -22.02 9.27 -10.85
CA SER A 497 -21.66 10.69 -10.91
C SER A 497 -22.84 11.58 -11.22
N LEU A 498 -22.91 12.77 -10.62
CA LEU A 498 -23.93 13.78 -10.90
C LEU A 498 -23.31 15.01 -11.57
N ALA A 499 -23.89 15.46 -12.67
CA ALA A 499 -23.47 16.66 -13.39
C ALA A 499 -21.96 16.70 -13.76
N GLY A 500 -21.33 15.54 -13.96
CA GLY A 500 -19.89 15.43 -14.26
C GLY A 500 -18.96 15.79 -13.09
N GLU A 501 -19.49 15.84 -11.88
CA GLU A 501 -18.78 16.26 -10.69
C GLU A 501 -18.38 15.08 -9.80
N ASP A 502 -17.25 15.21 -9.10
CA ASP A 502 -16.80 14.22 -8.11
C ASP A 502 -17.57 14.33 -6.79
N GLN A 503 -17.71 13.20 -6.10
CA GLN A 503 -18.32 13.12 -4.76
C GLN A 503 -17.52 13.86 -3.68
N ALA A 504 -16.23 14.12 -3.94
CA ALA A 504 -15.32 14.88 -3.09
C ALA A 504 -14.61 15.98 -3.89
N ILE A 505 -14.12 17.03 -3.22
CA ILE A 505 -13.42 18.15 -3.89
C ILE A 505 -11.92 18.07 -3.59
N SER A 506 -11.13 17.87 -4.64
CA SER A 506 -9.67 17.83 -4.54
C SER A 506 -9.09 19.23 -4.25
N GLY A 507 -8.18 19.30 -3.29
CA GLY A 507 -7.31 20.43 -3.01
C GLY A 507 -5.87 20.24 -3.53
N GLY A 508 -5.60 19.14 -4.22
CA GLY A 508 -4.30 18.78 -4.77
C GLY A 508 -4.06 17.27 -4.79
N LYS A 509 -2.87 16.86 -5.24
CA LYS A 509 -2.49 15.45 -5.51
C LYS A 509 -2.67 14.45 -4.37
N PHE A 510 -2.79 14.93 -3.13
CA PHE A 510 -2.89 14.15 -1.88
C PHE A 510 -3.78 14.86 -0.86
N MET A 511 -4.83 15.55 -1.31
CA MET A 511 -5.66 16.35 -0.41
C MET A 511 -7.09 16.48 -0.92
N TRP A 512 -8.04 16.13 -0.08
CA TRP A 512 -9.45 16.48 -0.24
C TRP A 512 -9.82 17.64 0.70
N VAL A 513 -10.35 18.72 0.13
CA VAL A 513 -10.81 19.90 0.91
C VAL A 513 -12.27 19.81 1.31
N ARG A 514 -13.04 18.99 0.60
CA ARG A 514 -14.40 18.61 0.96
C ARG A 514 -14.57 17.13 0.72
N LYS A 515 -15.00 16.43 1.77
CA LYS A 515 -15.19 14.98 1.79
C LYS A 515 -16.66 14.65 1.87
N TYR A 516 -17.03 13.48 1.37
CA TYR A 516 -18.33 12.88 1.65
C TYR A 516 -18.33 12.15 2.99
N ARG A 517 -19.51 11.91 3.52
CA ARG A 517 -19.78 10.90 4.55
C ARG A 517 -20.71 9.85 3.97
N THR A 518 -20.43 8.60 4.30
CA THR A 518 -21.30 7.46 4.02
C THR A 518 -22.13 7.12 5.25
N THR A 519 -23.33 6.57 5.01
CA THR A 519 -24.21 6.01 6.05
C THR A 519 -24.70 4.67 5.55
N LEU A 520 -24.47 3.62 6.34
CA LEU A 520 -25.08 2.31 6.10
C LEU A 520 -26.54 2.33 6.61
N LEU A 521 -27.49 1.99 5.75
CA LEU A 521 -28.93 2.01 6.04
C LEU A 521 -29.46 0.60 6.32
N GLU A 522 -29.00 -0.38 5.54
CA GLU A 522 -29.44 -1.77 5.66
C GLU A 522 -28.26 -2.72 5.40
N SER A 523 -28.21 -3.82 6.15
CA SER A 523 -27.29 -4.92 5.93
C SER A 523 -27.96 -6.21 6.41
N SER A 524 -28.20 -7.15 5.51
CA SER A 524 -28.77 -8.46 5.82
C SER A 524 -28.12 -9.54 4.96
N SER A 525 -28.00 -10.74 5.53
CA SER A 525 -27.41 -11.90 4.85
C SER A 525 -28.14 -13.16 5.28
N SER A 526 -28.56 -13.98 4.32
CA SER A 526 -29.21 -15.28 4.51
C SER A 526 -28.60 -16.34 3.59
N ALA A 527 -29.13 -17.57 3.62
CA ALA A 527 -28.73 -18.62 2.69
C ALA A 527 -29.18 -18.33 1.25
N GLU A 528 -30.25 -17.58 1.09
CA GLU A 528 -30.90 -17.28 -0.19
C GLU A 528 -30.39 -15.97 -0.80
N ALA A 529 -30.16 -14.94 0.01
CA ALA A 529 -29.77 -13.63 -0.50
C ALA A 529 -28.91 -12.81 0.46
N ASP A 530 -28.12 -11.89 -0.09
CA ASP A 530 -27.49 -10.80 0.66
C ASP A 530 -28.05 -9.46 0.21
N THR A 531 -28.29 -8.54 1.14
CA THR A 531 -28.74 -7.17 0.85
C THR A 531 -27.90 -6.16 1.63
N LEU A 532 -27.48 -5.11 0.96
CA LEU A 532 -26.78 -3.97 1.54
C LEU A 532 -27.36 -2.68 0.95
N VAL A 533 -27.63 -1.67 1.79
CA VAL A 533 -28.06 -0.34 1.32
C VAL A 533 -27.26 0.70 2.06
N ALA A 534 -26.63 1.62 1.32
CA ALA A 534 -25.88 2.73 1.88
C ALA A 534 -26.12 4.01 1.08
N GLU A 535 -25.85 5.16 1.69
CA GLU A 535 -25.94 6.46 1.03
C GLU A 535 -24.74 7.34 1.36
N HIS A 536 -24.46 8.32 0.50
CA HIS A 536 -23.43 9.33 0.77
C HIS A 536 -23.92 10.75 0.44
N ASP A 537 -23.35 11.73 1.14
CA ASP A 537 -23.80 13.13 1.10
C ASP A 537 -22.92 14.08 0.25
N GLY A 538 -21.99 13.50 -0.52
CA GLY A 538 -20.96 14.24 -1.27
C GLY A 538 -21.49 15.29 -2.24
N TYR A 539 -22.69 15.06 -2.79
CA TYR A 539 -23.34 15.96 -3.74
C TYR A 539 -24.26 17.01 -3.12
N ARG A 540 -24.42 17.08 -1.79
CA ARG A 540 -25.28 18.09 -1.12
C ARG A 540 -24.92 19.55 -1.41
N ARG A 541 -23.77 19.77 -2.05
CA ARG A 541 -23.27 21.07 -2.54
C ARG A 541 -23.90 21.51 -3.86
N LEU A 542 -24.45 20.58 -4.63
CA LEU A 542 -25.09 20.84 -5.91
C LEU A 542 -26.53 21.36 -5.69
N PRO A 543 -27.13 22.01 -6.70
CA PRO A 543 -28.55 22.35 -6.67
C PRO A 543 -29.43 21.14 -6.32
N GLY A 544 -30.46 21.35 -5.50
CA GLY A 544 -31.33 20.27 -5.01
C GLY A 544 -30.74 19.44 -3.87
N ARG A 545 -29.52 19.74 -3.43
CA ARG A 545 -28.78 19.08 -2.34
C ARG A 545 -28.81 17.53 -2.40
N PRO A 546 -28.49 16.93 -3.56
CA PRO A 546 -28.62 15.50 -3.78
C PRO A 546 -27.84 14.65 -2.76
N VAL A 547 -28.49 13.57 -2.34
CA VAL A 547 -27.89 12.41 -1.66
C VAL A 547 -27.99 11.23 -2.60
N HIS A 548 -26.88 10.54 -2.82
CA HIS A 548 -26.87 9.32 -3.62
C HIS A 548 -26.98 8.12 -2.68
N ARG A 549 -28.01 7.32 -2.89
CA ARG A 549 -28.27 6.07 -2.19
C ARG A 549 -28.11 4.91 -3.17
N ARG A 550 -27.42 3.87 -2.73
CA ARG A 550 -27.22 2.64 -3.50
C ARG A 550 -27.59 1.42 -2.68
N GLY A 551 -28.32 0.51 -3.30
CA GLY A 551 -28.59 -0.83 -2.79
C GLY A 551 -27.94 -1.90 -3.65
N TRP A 552 -27.44 -2.96 -3.02
CA TRP A 552 -26.98 -4.19 -3.64
C TRP A 552 -27.81 -5.34 -3.09
N HIS A 553 -28.38 -6.13 -3.98
CA HIS A 553 -29.12 -7.34 -3.65
C HIS A 553 -28.57 -8.50 -4.47
N LEU A 554 -27.99 -9.49 -3.81
CA LEU A 554 -27.47 -10.71 -4.44
C LEU A 554 -28.41 -11.87 -4.14
N ASP A 555 -29.14 -12.33 -5.16
CA ASP A 555 -29.82 -13.63 -5.14
C ASP A 555 -28.78 -14.73 -5.40
N LYS A 556 -28.52 -15.53 -4.37
CA LYS A 556 -27.46 -16.54 -4.38
C LYS A 556 -27.83 -17.75 -5.22
N ALA A 557 -29.12 -18.11 -5.27
CA ALA A 557 -29.59 -19.25 -6.05
C ALA A 557 -29.60 -18.93 -7.55
N GLY A 558 -30.05 -17.71 -7.90
CA GLY A 558 -30.10 -17.25 -9.28
C GLY A 558 -28.79 -16.69 -9.83
N GLY A 559 -27.76 -16.50 -8.99
CA GLY A 559 -26.50 -15.85 -9.38
C GLY A 559 -26.72 -14.45 -9.95
N LEU A 560 -27.69 -13.71 -9.39
CA LEU A 560 -28.15 -12.41 -9.86
C LEU A 560 -27.81 -11.34 -8.83
N LEU A 561 -26.95 -10.40 -9.22
CA LEU A 561 -26.71 -9.17 -8.47
C LEU A 561 -27.55 -8.04 -9.08
N GLN A 562 -28.40 -7.42 -8.27
CA GLN A 562 -29.12 -6.20 -8.60
C GLN A 562 -28.47 -5.03 -7.87
N VAL A 563 -28.13 -3.98 -8.61
CA VAL A 563 -27.62 -2.71 -8.07
C VAL A 563 -28.63 -1.62 -8.38
N ARG A 564 -29.14 -0.99 -7.33
CA ARG A 564 -30.18 0.03 -7.42
C ARG A 564 -29.64 1.37 -6.93
N ASP A 565 -29.59 2.34 -7.81
CA ASP A 565 -29.13 3.70 -7.57
C ASP A 565 -30.32 4.67 -7.46
N GLU A 566 -30.32 5.51 -6.43
CA GLU A 566 -31.32 6.53 -6.18
C GLU A 566 -30.65 7.88 -5.89
N VAL A 567 -31.16 8.94 -6.52
CA VAL A 567 -30.74 10.32 -6.27
C VAL A 567 -31.86 11.04 -5.53
N LEU A 568 -31.67 11.26 -4.23
CA LEU A 568 -32.62 11.94 -3.37
C LEU A 568 -32.32 13.44 -3.40
N ALA A 569 -33.14 14.23 -4.10
CA ALA A 569 -32.90 15.66 -4.30
C ALA A 569 -34.20 16.45 -4.46
N ASP A 570 -34.15 17.75 -4.13
CA ASP A 570 -35.27 18.69 -4.31
C ASP A 570 -35.42 19.14 -5.78
N SER A 571 -34.36 18.98 -6.58
CA SER A 571 -34.34 19.25 -8.02
C SER A 571 -33.55 18.16 -8.74
N GLY A 572 -34.03 17.74 -9.90
CA GLY A 572 -33.38 16.70 -10.69
C GLY A 572 -32.06 17.15 -11.31
N GLN A 573 -31.15 16.19 -11.47
CA GLN A 573 -29.95 16.29 -12.29
C GLN A 573 -29.76 14.96 -13.00
N ALA A 574 -29.32 14.97 -14.26
CA ALA A 574 -29.08 13.75 -15.02
C ALA A 574 -27.87 12.96 -14.45
N PRO A 575 -28.07 11.75 -13.89
CA PRO A 575 -26.97 10.93 -13.40
C PRO A 575 -26.25 10.18 -14.52
N ALA A 576 -24.99 9.82 -14.25
CA ALA A 576 -24.23 8.86 -15.05
C ALA A 576 -23.74 7.71 -14.16
N LEU A 577 -23.88 6.49 -14.63
CA LEU A 577 -23.36 5.27 -14.00
C LEU A 577 -22.11 4.82 -14.75
N HIS A 578 -21.04 4.54 -14.00
CA HIS A 578 -19.76 4.10 -14.54
C HIS A 578 -19.48 2.66 -14.12
N TRP A 579 -18.97 1.86 -15.06
CA TRP A 579 -18.67 0.45 -14.87
C TRP A 579 -17.33 0.12 -15.51
N HIS A 580 -16.34 -0.22 -14.69
CA HIS A 580 -14.95 -0.45 -15.07
C HIS A 580 -14.66 -1.95 -15.04
N PHE A 581 -14.42 -2.51 -16.22
CA PHE A 581 -14.15 -3.93 -16.37
C PHE A 581 -12.66 -4.23 -16.30
N ALA A 582 -12.32 -5.40 -15.79
CA ALA A 582 -10.95 -5.91 -15.82
C ALA A 582 -10.41 -5.96 -17.25
N GLU A 583 -9.09 -5.88 -17.39
CA GLU A 583 -8.40 -5.82 -18.68
C GLU A 583 -8.61 -7.08 -19.53
N ALA A 584 -8.86 -8.21 -18.86
CA ALA A 584 -9.16 -9.50 -19.47
C ALA A 584 -10.61 -9.62 -19.97
N CYS A 585 -11.51 -8.72 -19.59
CA CYS A 585 -12.92 -8.78 -19.97
C CYS A 585 -13.14 -8.33 -21.42
N ALA A 586 -13.82 -9.15 -22.20
CA ALA A 586 -14.41 -8.75 -23.47
C ALA A 586 -15.88 -8.36 -23.26
N VAL A 587 -16.25 -7.13 -23.65
CA VAL A 587 -17.61 -6.57 -23.50
C VAL A 587 -18.26 -6.45 -24.88
N ARG A 588 -19.43 -7.04 -25.06
CA ARG A 588 -20.17 -7.05 -26.33
C ARG A 588 -21.63 -6.68 -26.12
N GLN A 589 -22.18 -5.86 -27.00
CA GLN A 589 -23.61 -5.57 -27.01
C GLN A 589 -24.40 -6.76 -27.58
N VAL A 590 -25.47 -7.14 -26.88
CA VAL A 590 -26.36 -8.26 -27.24
C VAL A 590 -27.82 -7.85 -27.09
N GLU A 591 -28.74 -8.69 -27.54
CA GLU A 591 -30.16 -8.51 -27.22
C GLU A 591 -30.36 -8.58 -25.70
N GLY A 592 -30.99 -7.55 -25.11
CA GLY A 592 -31.27 -7.48 -23.68
C GLY A 592 -30.16 -6.92 -22.79
N GLY A 593 -29.00 -6.50 -23.33
CA GLY A 593 -27.96 -5.83 -22.54
C GLY A 593 -26.55 -5.93 -23.12
N LEU A 594 -25.58 -6.12 -22.23
CA LEU A 594 -24.17 -6.33 -22.53
C LEU A 594 -23.74 -7.71 -22.02
N GLU A 595 -23.13 -8.52 -22.88
CA GLU A 595 -22.46 -9.75 -22.48
C GLU A 595 -20.99 -9.45 -22.20
N ILE A 596 -20.51 -9.88 -21.03
CA ILE A 596 -19.13 -9.77 -20.61
C ILE A 596 -18.58 -11.17 -20.43
N SER A 597 -17.38 -11.42 -20.97
CA SER A 597 -16.69 -12.71 -20.82
C SER A 597 -15.28 -12.50 -20.29
N ASN A 598 -14.85 -13.38 -19.38
CA ASN A 598 -13.49 -13.46 -18.87
C ASN A 598 -13.14 -14.94 -18.65
N ASP A 599 -12.19 -15.46 -19.43
CA ASP A 599 -11.66 -16.83 -19.32
C ASP A 599 -12.76 -17.92 -19.19
N GLY A 600 -13.72 -17.90 -20.12
CA GLY A 600 -14.82 -18.87 -20.18
C GLY A 600 -16.00 -18.58 -19.23
N VAL A 601 -15.84 -17.70 -18.24
CA VAL A 601 -16.93 -17.23 -17.39
C VAL A 601 -17.68 -16.11 -18.10
N ARG A 602 -19.02 -16.11 -18.02
CA ARG A 602 -19.87 -15.12 -18.69
C ARG A 602 -20.84 -14.44 -17.74
N LEU A 603 -21.11 -13.17 -18.02
CA LEU A 603 -21.98 -12.29 -17.26
C LEU A 603 -22.87 -11.50 -18.23
N LEU A 604 -24.18 -11.52 -18.01
CA LEU A 604 -25.11 -10.62 -18.68
C LEU A 604 -25.38 -9.41 -17.79
N MET A 605 -25.11 -8.23 -18.32
CA MET A 605 -25.38 -6.95 -17.69
C MET A 605 -26.55 -6.24 -18.38
N THR A 606 -27.63 -6.00 -17.65
CA THR A 606 -28.75 -5.18 -18.11
C THR A 606 -28.68 -3.82 -17.41
N LEU A 607 -28.59 -2.76 -18.22
CA LEU A 607 -28.55 -1.37 -17.76
C LEU A 607 -29.98 -0.80 -17.62
N PRO A 608 -30.15 0.32 -16.89
CA PRO A 608 -31.44 0.98 -16.79
C PRO A 608 -31.97 1.41 -18.17
N PRO A 609 -33.31 1.44 -18.37
CA PRO A 609 -33.90 2.01 -19.58
C PRO A 609 -33.67 3.53 -19.66
N ASP A 610 -33.95 4.13 -20.81
CA ASP A 610 -33.97 5.60 -21.00
C ASP A 610 -32.65 6.34 -20.76
N GLY A 611 -31.52 5.68 -21.03
CA GLY A 611 -30.20 6.29 -21.06
C GLY A 611 -29.37 5.93 -22.29
N ASP A 612 -28.37 6.75 -22.55
CA ASP A 612 -27.39 6.53 -23.61
C ASP A 612 -26.20 5.74 -23.08
N ILE A 613 -25.82 4.70 -23.82
CA ILE A 613 -24.74 3.78 -23.44
C ILE A 613 -23.50 4.11 -24.27
N ARG A 614 -22.35 4.23 -23.60
CA ARG A 614 -21.04 4.40 -24.23
C ARG A 614 -20.10 3.32 -23.72
N ILE A 615 -19.47 2.58 -24.65
CA ILE A 615 -18.42 1.60 -24.34
C ILE A 615 -17.10 2.23 -24.76
N LEU A 616 -16.28 2.59 -23.77
CA LEU A 616 -15.05 3.35 -23.94
C LEU A 616 -13.84 2.48 -23.60
N ARG A 617 -12.73 2.71 -24.30
CA ARG A 617 -11.50 1.93 -24.18
C ARG A 617 -10.28 2.84 -24.34
N GLY A 618 -9.46 2.95 -23.30
CA GLY A 618 -8.18 3.67 -23.33
C GLY A 618 -8.27 5.15 -23.76
N LEU A 619 -9.23 5.92 -23.24
CA LEU A 619 -9.41 7.34 -23.59
C LEU A 619 -8.91 8.26 -22.47
N GLU A 620 -8.27 9.38 -22.84
CA GLU A 620 -7.88 10.42 -21.87
C GLU A 620 -8.88 11.57 -21.78
N ALA A 621 -9.78 11.71 -22.77
CA ALA A 621 -10.83 12.73 -22.80
C ALA A 621 -12.12 12.18 -23.46
N PRO A 622 -13.16 11.84 -22.69
CA PRO A 622 -13.16 11.74 -21.22
C PRO A 622 -12.17 10.66 -20.75
N PHE A 623 -11.65 10.81 -19.53
CA PHE A 623 -10.73 9.84 -18.94
C PHE A 623 -11.49 8.56 -18.56
N ALA A 624 -11.30 7.47 -19.31
CA ALA A 624 -12.04 6.22 -19.15
C ALA A 624 -11.33 5.03 -19.83
N GLY A 625 -11.62 3.80 -19.41
CA GLY A 625 -11.09 2.58 -20.02
C GLY A 625 -9.61 2.34 -19.73
N TRP A 626 -9.18 2.60 -18.50
CA TRP A 626 -7.83 2.32 -18.01
C TRP A 626 -7.89 1.53 -16.70
N VAL A 627 -6.88 0.70 -16.45
CA VAL A 627 -6.57 0.10 -15.15
C VAL A 627 -5.08 0.27 -14.88
N SER A 628 -4.70 0.48 -13.62
CA SER A 628 -3.34 0.62 -13.14
C SER A 628 -3.10 -0.39 -12.01
N ARG A 629 -2.53 -1.55 -12.38
CA ARG A 629 -2.17 -2.63 -11.46
C ARG A 629 -0.86 -2.40 -10.70
N ALA A 630 -0.03 -1.49 -11.22
CA ALA A 630 1.30 -1.18 -10.70
C ALA A 630 1.55 0.32 -10.86
N TYR A 631 2.41 0.86 -9.99
CA TYR A 631 2.75 2.27 -9.96
C TYR A 631 3.32 2.74 -11.29
N ASP A 632 2.77 3.83 -11.82
CA ASP A 632 3.16 4.47 -13.07
C ASP A 632 2.95 3.59 -14.33
N GLN A 633 2.24 2.46 -14.19
CA GLN A 633 1.78 1.62 -15.29
C GLN A 633 0.28 1.71 -15.50
N ARG A 634 -0.12 1.64 -16.77
CA ARG A 634 -1.52 1.63 -17.17
C ARG A 634 -1.73 0.64 -18.30
N SER A 635 -2.80 -0.12 -18.19
CA SER A 635 -3.28 -1.04 -19.19
C SER A 635 -4.62 -0.55 -19.70
N VAL A 636 -4.85 -0.76 -21.00
CA VAL A 636 -6.14 -0.46 -21.62
C VAL A 636 -7.19 -1.44 -21.09
N SER A 637 -8.33 -0.91 -20.65
CA SER A 637 -9.48 -1.68 -20.19
C SER A 637 -10.76 -1.14 -20.82
N THR A 638 -11.92 -1.71 -20.45
CA THR A 638 -13.21 -1.25 -20.94
C THR A 638 -13.98 -0.56 -19.82
N THR A 639 -14.48 0.65 -20.09
CA THR A 639 -15.46 1.34 -19.23
C THR A 639 -16.78 1.46 -19.97
N VAL A 640 -17.86 1.03 -19.33
CA VAL A 640 -19.23 1.27 -19.80
C VAL A 640 -19.79 2.45 -19.01
N ILE A 641 -20.24 3.47 -19.71
CA ILE A 641 -20.93 4.62 -19.13
C ILE A 641 -22.38 4.59 -19.61
N TRP A 642 -23.31 4.58 -18.66
CA TRP A 642 -24.72 4.83 -18.92
C TRP A 642 -25.05 6.26 -18.48
N GLN A 643 -25.65 7.06 -19.35
CA GLN A 643 -26.01 8.45 -19.10
C GLN A 643 -27.52 8.62 -19.22
N ALA A 644 -28.17 9.13 -18.17
CA ALA A 644 -29.60 9.41 -18.24
C ALA A 644 -29.92 10.49 -19.30
N ARG A 645 -31.00 10.31 -20.07
CA ARG A 645 -31.49 11.32 -21.05
C ARG A 645 -32.20 12.51 -20.43
N GLY A 646 -32.38 12.51 -19.11
CA GLY A 646 -33.00 13.57 -18.34
C GLY A 646 -32.86 13.29 -16.85
N ASP A 647 -33.57 14.04 -16.04
CA ASP A 647 -33.63 13.81 -14.60
C ASP A 647 -34.33 12.49 -14.30
N SER A 648 -33.74 11.67 -13.42
CA SER A 648 -34.40 10.45 -12.97
C SER A 648 -34.98 10.64 -11.59
N ALA A 649 -36.31 10.75 -11.51
CA ALA A 649 -37.06 10.63 -10.25
C ALA A 649 -37.26 9.16 -9.82
N ARG A 650 -36.87 8.20 -10.67
CA ARG A 650 -37.02 6.77 -10.43
C ARG A 650 -35.67 6.14 -10.05
N PRO A 651 -35.68 5.08 -9.24
CA PRO A 651 -34.50 4.27 -9.03
C PRO A 651 -33.98 3.71 -10.36
N LEU A 652 -32.67 3.78 -10.55
CA LEU A 652 -31.97 3.20 -11.67
C LEU A 652 -31.50 1.81 -11.27
N GLU A 653 -31.87 0.78 -12.02
CA GLU A 653 -31.49 -0.59 -11.69
C GLU A 653 -30.57 -1.18 -12.77
N THR A 654 -29.39 -1.62 -12.33
CA THR A 654 -28.46 -2.41 -13.14
C THR A 654 -28.46 -3.84 -12.62
N ARG A 655 -28.57 -4.82 -13.51
CA ARG A 655 -28.58 -6.26 -13.16
C ARG A 655 -27.36 -6.95 -13.75
N PHE A 656 -26.69 -7.76 -12.96
CA PHE A 656 -25.59 -8.62 -13.37
C PHE A 656 -25.99 -10.07 -13.09
N ARG A 657 -26.18 -10.87 -14.16
CA ARG A 657 -26.54 -12.29 -14.07
C ARG A 657 -25.39 -13.14 -14.58
N ARG A 658 -24.89 -14.07 -13.76
CA ARG A 658 -23.98 -15.12 -14.23
C ARG A 658 -24.71 -16.01 -15.24
N LEU A 659 -24.09 -16.25 -16.40
CA LEU A 659 -24.66 -17.03 -17.52
C LEU A 659 -24.22 -18.48 -17.53
#